data_AF-A0A0F8HHX1-F1
#
_entry.id   AF-A0A0F8HHX1-F1
#
_cell.length_a   1.000
_cell.length_b   1.000
_cell.length_c   1.000
_cell.angle_alpha   90.00
_cell.angle_beta   90.00
_cell.angle_gamma   90.00
#
_symmetry.space_group_name_H-M   'P 1'
#
loop_
_entity.id
_entity.type
_entity.pdbx_description
1 polymer ?
#
loop_
_entity_poly.entity_id
_entity_poly.type
_entity_poly.pdbx_seq_one_letter_code
_entity_poly.pdbx_strand_id
1 'polypeptide(L)'
;MEEDPLEMCSLEEIENIPEESVGVYANVQKYLIDYVTTVLEPVFRETAHLDSKYKRALSFSAHVTTAVFTGATLYIYDRISTAQNITLHDVKLLCTAITLHDINKYWNETTGSNYAGNYYELIKKYFESDPFSLKIYFTEWKNELEEISFLVQHTQEYDSAQEETRFSRPKYGKLLPYIKIGDKIASLSKMEYPLQEIHKRLRDQGFHAQFLSLPQIPQQLLSQNVYRGVKRLLTESGGIPLLLSPQGILYLSENQIFIDKNKLKRIISSELVKNANSEPVLTDRKFDLGPLLSLPLDKDTQFEIYLTTAKNRTEKGLLKELGKTIYPESRILQESTAILTYFIYNDKGSKWTEFPKLKKFIKDENLKKELSKVGLLRDSFANRDGVGGQKCKAYTVHELVKSQIDYENILQKLHCSLKEALYAEMNTDSKVLDSLIQLICTFNNEACMGLIEEFLPNGNAETCFMCGEISTKEYKPGKHFLQSGGFTKRVTYKDQYKRYCDKCQIEHQLINHLVETSGFRKDEHLLFFYFYFDSIFFNVDPFYKQMNNVDITVHGTESEKLTVAFSLGNFETPFHIIPMAIRLPKVSDNSSRSTRRARAIHTAIKACLESGCKCVLTSPYTILRTYNEVFYNEQPSTLEKNLGMDCVGYYRDAKLIDKRLTVVNKMDGMKGLHRIQQFKRITVVPYIKRQTEYFENWTQKNGDFLNDLFGDTYMDMNVVAKKGVALFGKHRFTGTYKKVKIFRTSIDSLIVSKSNGYSDEESISFAAAAVSKDVKREQYSPKKGKDIENESLEFVSSIVDYLKEHELWSVKKLAKWQNPLTDLYEFEYILATK
;
A
#
# COMPACT_ATOMS: atom_id res chain seq x y z
N MET A 1 14.75 -46.45 45.12
CA MET A 1 14.21 -46.65 43.76
C MET A 1 12.76 -46.30 43.87
N GLU A 2 12.45 -45.03 43.68
CA GLU A 2 11.07 -44.54 43.60
C GLU A 2 10.69 -44.59 42.11
N GLU A 3 9.59 -45.27 41.83
CA GLU A 3 9.05 -45.49 40.48
C GLU A 3 8.57 -44.16 39.88
N ASP A 4 8.87 -43.94 38.61
CA ASP A 4 8.52 -42.75 37.83
C ASP A 4 6.98 -42.71 37.63
N PRO A 5 6.27 -41.64 38.02
CA PRO A 5 4.81 -41.53 37.89
C PRO A 5 4.29 -41.63 36.45
N LEU A 6 5.17 -41.60 35.45
CA LEU A 6 4.84 -41.65 34.02
C LEU A 6 4.72 -43.08 33.45
N GLU A 7 5.11 -44.13 34.17
CA GLU A 7 5.01 -45.52 33.68
C GLU A 7 3.62 -46.16 33.88
N MET A 8 2.65 -45.43 34.43
CA MET A 8 1.30 -45.96 34.76
C MET A 8 0.15 -45.47 33.87
N CYS A 9 0.41 -44.61 32.87
CA CYS A 9 -0.65 -44.18 31.94
C CYS A 9 -0.78 -45.15 30.76
N SER A 10 -1.97 -45.69 30.55
CA SER A 10 -2.28 -46.46 29.34
C SER A 10 -2.29 -45.54 28.10
N LEU A 11 -1.95 -46.09 26.93
CA LEU A 11 -1.99 -45.34 25.66
C LEU A 11 -3.37 -44.71 25.37
N GLU A 12 -4.45 -45.32 25.84
CA GLU A 12 -5.82 -44.79 25.74
C GLU A 12 -6.10 -43.61 26.69
N GLU A 13 -5.37 -43.47 27.80
CA GLU A 13 -5.46 -42.32 28.71
C GLU A 13 -4.64 -41.12 28.22
N ILE A 14 -3.58 -41.36 27.43
CA ILE A 14 -2.81 -40.30 26.75
C ILE A 14 -3.59 -39.71 25.56
N GLU A 15 -4.38 -40.52 24.86
CA GLU A 15 -5.28 -40.05 23.77
C GLU A 15 -6.54 -39.33 24.28
N ASN A 16 -6.87 -39.43 25.57
CA ASN A 16 -8.03 -38.79 26.20
C ASN A 16 -7.67 -37.62 27.15
N ILE A 17 -6.42 -37.14 27.15
CA ILE A 17 -6.11 -35.83 27.73
C ILE A 17 -6.88 -34.80 26.90
N PRO A 18 -7.79 -34.00 27.49
CA PRO A 18 -8.45 -32.94 26.74
C PRO A 18 -7.36 -32.04 26.18
N GLU A 19 -7.20 -32.02 24.85
CA GLU A 19 -6.34 -31.04 24.19
C GLU A 19 -6.71 -29.67 24.79
N GLU A 20 -5.74 -29.00 25.43
CA GLU A 20 -5.89 -27.61 25.87
C GLU A 20 -6.60 -26.86 24.76
N SER A 21 -7.78 -26.30 25.04
CA SER A 21 -8.70 -25.79 24.02
C SER A 21 -7.94 -24.92 23.03
N VAL A 22 -7.62 -25.48 21.86
CA VAL A 22 -6.88 -24.78 20.82
C VAL A 22 -7.71 -23.56 20.46
N GLY A 23 -7.20 -22.37 20.78
CA GLY A 23 -7.94 -21.14 20.59
C GLY A 23 -8.49 -21.06 19.16
N VAL A 24 -9.69 -20.50 18.98
CA VAL A 24 -10.39 -20.46 17.67
C VAL A 24 -9.48 -19.94 16.54
N TYR A 25 -8.58 -19.01 16.87
CA TYR A 25 -7.59 -18.47 15.94
C TYR A 25 -6.63 -19.52 15.36
N ALA A 26 -6.18 -20.46 16.19
CA ALA A 26 -5.34 -21.57 15.77
C ALA A 26 -6.14 -22.60 14.95
N ASN A 27 -7.44 -22.78 15.24
CA ASN A 27 -8.32 -23.60 14.40
C ASN A 27 -8.57 -22.96 13.02
N VAL A 28 -8.85 -21.67 12.95
CA VAL A 28 -8.96 -20.93 11.67
C VAL A 28 -7.69 -21.08 10.85
N GLN A 29 -6.52 -20.92 11.50
CA GLN A 29 -5.24 -21.14 10.84
C GLN A 29 -5.10 -22.59 10.35
N LYS A 30 -5.35 -23.58 11.21
CA LYS A 30 -5.23 -25.01 10.91
C LYS A 30 -6.04 -25.43 9.68
N TYR A 31 -7.30 -24.98 9.58
CA TYR A 31 -8.20 -25.40 8.50
C TYR A 31 -8.02 -24.62 7.19
N LEU A 32 -7.46 -23.40 7.23
CA LEU A 32 -7.32 -22.56 6.03
C LEU A 32 -5.88 -22.44 5.53
N ILE A 33 -4.87 -22.93 6.26
CA ILE A 33 -3.48 -22.83 5.84
C ILE A 33 -3.23 -23.40 4.44
N ASP A 34 -3.84 -24.54 4.11
CA ASP A 34 -3.73 -25.18 2.78
C ASP A 34 -4.35 -24.31 1.67
N TYR A 35 -5.49 -23.65 1.96
CA TYR A 35 -6.09 -22.70 1.01
C TYR A 35 -5.13 -21.53 0.73
N VAL A 36 -4.53 -20.99 1.78
CA VAL A 36 -3.60 -19.86 1.66
C VAL A 36 -2.36 -20.25 0.84
N THR A 37 -1.80 -21.42 1.07
CA THR A 37 -0.59 -21.88 0.39
C THR A 37 -0.83 -22.33 -1.04
N THR A 38 -2.02 -22.84 -1.35
CA THR A 38 -2.29 -23.51 -2.62
C THR A 38 -3.10 -22.64 -3.60
N VAL A 39 -4.05 -21.85 -3.11
CA VAL A 39 -5.03 -21.14 -3.96
C VAL A 39 -4.80 -19.64 -4.02
N LEU A 40 -4.33 -19.03 -2.92
CA LEU A 40 -4.31 -17.57 -2.79
C LEU A 40 -3.38 -16.88 -3.80
N GLU A 41 -2.13 -17.33 -3.92
CA GLU A 41 -1.17 -16.76 -4.87
C GLU A 41 -1.66 -16.88 -6.32
N PRO A 42 -2.15 -18.04 -6.80
CA PRO A 42 -2.83 -18.14 -8.09
C PRO A 42 -3.99 -17.14 -8.27
N VAL A 43 -4.89 -17.00 -7.29
CA VAL A 43 -6.01 -16.04 -7.38
C VAL A 43 -5.50 -14.61 -7.59
N PHE A 44 -4.50 -14.17 -6.83
CA PHE A 44 -3.94 -12.83 -7.00
C PHE A 44 -3.27 -12.67 -8.37
N ARG A 45 -2.41 -13.60 -8.76
CA ARG A 45 -1.70 -13.60 -10.05
C ARG A 45 -2.64 -13.46 -11.25
N GLU A 46 -3.73 -14.22 -11.23
CA GLU A 46 -4.65 -14.31 -12.36
C GLU A 46 -5.69 -13.18 -12.38
N THR A 47 -5.99 -12.56 -11.24
CA THR A 47 -7.15 -11.65 -11.12
C THR A 47 -6.85 -10.24 -10.60
N ALA A 48 -5.61 -9.95 -10.17
CA ALA A 48 -5.21 -8.63 -9.65
C ALA A 48 -5.53 -7.45 -10.58
N HIS A 49 -5.58 -7.69 -11.89
CA HIS A 49 -5.84 -6.67 -12.90
C HIS A 49 -7.32 -6.57 -13.33
N LEU A 50 -8.23 -7.23 -12.59
CA LEU A 50 -9.65 -7.32 -12.91
C LEU A 50 -10.52 -6.59 -11.89
N ASP A 51 -11.59 -5.97 -12.39
CA ASP A 51 -12.66 -5.40 -11.57
C ASP A 51 -13.70 -6.49 -11.25
N SER A 52 -14.10 -6.64 -9.99
CA SER A 52 -15.24 -7.51 -9.60
C SER A 52 -16.60 -6.88 -9.93
N LYS A 53 -16.69 -5.53 -9.95
CA LYS A 53 -17.92 -4.76 -10.21
C LYS A 53 -17.61 -3.44 -10.92
N TYR A 54 -18.41 -3.10 -11.93
CA TYR A 54 -18.19 -1.92 -12.78
C TYR A 54 -18.60 -0.56 -12.19
N LYS A 55 -19.19 -0.48 -10.99
CA LYS A 55 -19.64 0.82 -10.40
C LYS A 55 -18.65 1.42 -9.40
N ARG A 56 -17.72 0.61 -8.89
CA ARG A 56 -16.64 1.00 -7.97
C ARG A 56 -15.53 0.02 -8.26
N ALA A 57 -14.30 0.46 -8.52
CA ALA A 57 -13.22 -0.43 -8.94
C ALA A 57 -12.80 -1.37 -7.80
N LEU A 58 -13.62 -2.38 -7.51
CA LEU A 58 -13.47 -3.29 -6.39
C LEU A 58 -12.64 -4.46 -6.88
N SER A 59 -11.53 -4.70 -6.19
CA SER A 59 -10.52 -5.67 -6.63
C SER A 59 -11.09 -7.08 -6.65
N PHE A 60 -10.94 -7.82 -7.76
CA PHE A 60 -11.45 -9.19 -7.87
C PHE A 60 -10.77 -10.12 -6.87
N SER A 61 -9.44 -10.05 -6.76
CA SER A 61 -8.69 -10.86 -5.80
C SER A 61 -9.07 -10.53 -4.36
N ALA A 62 -9.19 -9.24 -4.00
CA ALA A 62 -9.60 -8.83 -2.66
C ALA A 62 -11.05 -9.24 -2.33
N HIS A 63 -11.96 -9.16 -3.31
CA HIS A 63 -13.35 -9.59 -3.18
C HIS A 63 -13.44 -11.08 -2.86
N VAL A 64 -12.86 -11.92 -3.72
CA VAL A 64 -12.90 -13.38 -3.56
C VAL A 64 -12.27 -13.79 -2.23
N THR A 65 -11.12 -13.20 -1.88
CA THR A 65 -10.41 -13.56 -0.66
C THR A 65 -11.16 -13.13 0.58
N THR A 66 -11.69 -11.90 0.60
CA THR A 66 -12.56 -11.44 1.69
C THR A 66 -13.80 -12.33 1.83
N ALA A 67 -14.42 -12.76 0.72
CA ALA A 67 -15.57 -13.65 0.75
C ALA A 67 -15.22 -15.02 1.35
N VAL A 68 -14.13 -15.66 0.88
CA VAL A 68 -13.69 -16.98 1.36
C VAL A 68 -13.31 -16.93 2.83
N PHE A 69 -12.46 -15.99 3.24
CA PHE A 69 -12.02 -15.90 4.63
C PHE A 69 -13.17 -15.56 5.57
N THR A 70 -14.10 -14.71 5.15
CA THR A 70 -15.28 -14.39 5.96
C THR A 70 -16.18 -15.61 6.11
N GLY A 71 -16.60 -16.24 5.01
CA GLY A 71 -17.51 -17.39 5.05
C GLY A 71 -16.90 -18.58 5.82
N ALA A 72 -15.64 -18.90 5.56
CA ALA A 72 -14.98 -20.02 6.21
C ALA A 72 -14.66 -19.77 7.69
N THR A 73 -14.28 -18.54 8.07
CA THR A 73 -14.06 -18.20 9.48
C THR A 73 -15.37 -18.25 10.27
N LEU A 74 -16.47 -17.76 9.69
CA LEU A 74 -17.80 -17.85 10.32
C LEU A 74 -18.26 -19.30 10.49
N TYR A 75 -18.02 -20.16 9.49
CA TYR A 75 -18.30 -21.59 9.59
C TYR A 75 -17.50 -22.26 10.71
N ILE A 76 -16.18 -22.04 10.75
CA ILE A 76 -15.29 -22.62 11.77
C ILE A 76 -15.69 -22.11 13.17
N TYR A 77 -15.95 -20.81 13.30
CA TYR A 77 -16.38 -20.20 14.55
C TYR A 77 -17.67 -20.82 15.06
N ASP A 78 -18.69 -20.90 14.20
CA ASP A 78 -20.01 -21.44 14.55
C ASP A 78 -19.95 -22.91 15.01
N ARG A 79 -19.16 -23.75 14.31
CA ARG A 79 -18.95 -25.15 14.71
C ARG A 79 -18.27 -25.26 16.06
N ILE A 80 -17.28 -24.42 16.35
CA ILE A 80 -16.60 -24.42 17.66
C ILE A 80 -17.56 -23.94 18.76
N SER A 81 -18.28 -22.84 18.54
CA SER A 81 -19.21 -22.29 19.54
C SER A 81 -20.39 -23.23 19.83
N THR A 82 -20.78 -24.06 18.88
CA THR A 82 -21.87 -25.05 19.04
C THR A 82 -21.37 -26.46 19.40
N ALA A 83 -20.06 -26.62 19.67
CA ALA A 83 -19.41 -27.91 19.95
C ALA A 83 -19.68 -28.99 18.89
N GLN A 84 -19.75 -28.59 17.62
CA GLN A 84 -19.94 -29.46 16.47
C GLN A 84 -18.61 -29.77 15.78
N ASN A 85 -18.49 -30.98 15.24
CA ASN A 85 -17.28 -31.40 14.54
C ASN A 85 -17.07 -30.62 13.24
N ILE A 86 -15.84 -30.13 13.04
CA ILE A 86 -15.39 -29.54 11.77
C ILE A 86 -14.80 -30.65 10.92
N THR A 87 -15.32 -30.86 9.71
CA THR A 87 -14.68 -31.74 8.73
C THR A 87 -13.83 -30.93 7.75
N LEU A 88 -12.62 -31.41 7.47
CA LEU A 88 -11.75 -30.74 6.49
C LEU A 88 -12.38 -30.70 5.10
N HIS A 89 -13.12 -31.75 4.72
CA HIS A 89 -13.87 -31.80 3.46
C HIS A 89 -14.86 -30.64 3.35
N ASP A 90 -15.70 -30.40 4.37
CA ASP A 90 -16.68 -29.30 4.36
C ASP A 90 -16.00 -27.94 4.17
N VAL A 91 -14.87 -27.69 4.86
CA VAL A 91 -14.12 -26.43 4.73
C VAL A 91 -13.54 -26.28 3.33
N LYS A 92 -12.94 -27.34 2.76
CA LYS A 92 -12.37 -27.31 1.41
C LYS A 92 -13.44 -27.11 0.33
N LEU A 93 -14.58 -27.77 0.46
CA LEU A 93 -15.72 -27.58 -0.43
C LEU A 93 -16.27 -26.16 -0.34
N LEU A 94 -16.43 -25.63 0.88
CA LEU A 94 -16.86 -24.26 1.13
C LEU A 94 -15.92 -23.23 0.47
N CYS A 95 -14.61 -23.34 0.72
CA CYS A 95 -13.62 -22.47 0.11
C CYS A 95 -13.66 -22.56 -1.43
N THR A 96 -13.68 -23.78 -1.99
CA THR A 96 -13.76 -24.01 -3.45
C THR A 96 -14.98 -23.33 -4.06
N ALA A 97 -16.16 -23.51 -3.46
CA ALA A 97 -17.40 -22.91 -3.96
C ALA A 97 -17.36 -21.38 -3.87
N ILE A 98 -16.92 -20.81 -2.75
CA ILE A 98 -16.81 -19.35 -2.61
C ILE A 98 -15.75 -18.81 -3.57
N THR A 99 -14.63 -19.49 -3.83
CA THR A 99 -13.64 -19.02 -4.81
C THR A 99 -14.24 -18.86 -6.21
N LEU A 100 -15.22 -19.71 -6.56
CA LEU A 100 -15.85 -19.75 -7.89
C LEU A 100 -17.16 -18.95 -8.00
N HIS A 101 -17.61 -18.28 -6.94
CA HIS A 101 -18.92 -17.60 -6.92
C HIS A 101 -19.12 -16.52 -7.99
N ASP A 102 -18.04 -15.94 -8.51
CA ASP A 102 -18.04 -14.89 -9.55
C ASP A 102 -17.25 -15.34 -10.80
N ILE A 103 -17.17 -16.65 -11.06
CA ILE A 103 -16.31 -17.21 -12.10
C ILE A 103 -16.70 -16.78 -13.52
N ASN A 104 -17.99 -16.53 -13.78
CA ASN A 104 -18.45 -15.97 -15.06
C ASN A 104 -17.78 -14.65 -15.41
N LYS A 105 -17.58 -13.75 -14.44
CA LYS A 105 -16.91 -12.47 -14.66
C LYS A 105 -15.45 -12.67 -15.03
N TYR A 106 -14.74 -13.50 -14.26
CA TYR A 106 -13.36 -13.85 -14.55
C TYR A 106 -13.23 -14.43 -15.96
N TRP A 107 -14.09 -15.38 -16.32
CA TRP A 107 -14.03 -16.05 -17.62
C TRP A 107 -14.34 -15.10 -18.78
N ASN A 108 -15.35 -14.25 -18.65
CA ASN A 108 -15.71 -13.28 -19.67
C ASN A 108 -14.59 -12.24 -19.90
N GLU A 109 -13.99 -11.71 -18.83
CA GLU A 109 -12.90 -10.73 -18.93
C GLU A 109 -11.60 -11.33 -19.48
N THR A 110 -11.30 -12.60 -19.17
CA THR A 110 -10.06 -13.26 -19.62
C THR A 110 -10.15 -13.83 -21.03
N THR A 111 -11.32 -14.36 -21.42
CA THR A 111 -11.51 -15.06 -22.71
C THR A 111 -12.29 -14.26 -23.74
N GLY A 112 -12.93 -13.15 -23.36
CA GLY A 112 -13.87 -12.43 -24.22
C GLY A 112 -15.21 -13.15 -24.43
N SER A 113 -15.50 -14.17 -23.62
CA SER A 113 -16.78 -14.88 -23.62
C SER A 113 -17.92 -14.01 -23.08
N ASN A 114 -19.16 -14.49 -23.21
CA ASN A 114 -20.35 -13.80 -22.71
C ASN A 114 -21.30 -14.74 -21.94
N TYR A 115 -20.80 -15.35 -20.87
CA TYR A 115 -21.61 -16.13 -19.94
C TYR A 115 -22.42 -15.22 -19.02
N ALA A 116 -23.76 -15.37 -19.03
CA ALA A 116 -24.65 -14.60 -18.16
C ALA A 116 -24.63 -15.06 -16.69
N GLY A 117 -24.14 -16.27 -16.39
CA GLY A 117 -24.14 -16.84 -15.04
C GLY A 117 -23.14 -18.00 -14.90
N ASN A 118 -23.09 -18.59 -13.70
CA ASN A 118 -22.16 -19.66 -13.34
C ASN A 118 -22.74 -21.05 -13.67
N TYR A 119 -22.93 -21.33 -14.96
CA TYR A 119 -23.50 -22.61 -15.42
C TYR A 119 -22.56 -23.80 -15.14
N TYR A 120 -23.11 -25.01 -15.04
CA TYR A 120 -22.34 -26.23 -14.79
C TYR A 120 -21.21 -26.40 -15.82
N GLU A 121 -21.50 -26.15 -17.10
CA GLU A 121 -20.51 -26.22 -18.18
C GLU A 121 -19.34 -25.24 -17.98
N LEU A 122 -19.60 -24.04 -17.48
CA LEU A 122 -18.57 -23.05 -17.23
C LEU A 122 -17.67 -23.50 -16.07
N ILE A 123 -18.25 -24.01 -14.99
CA ILE A 123 -17.50 -24.53 -13.83
C ILE A 123 -16.66 -25.74 -14.26
N LYS A 124 -17.21 -26.61 -15.09
CA LYS A 124 -16.47 -27.73 -15.68
C LYS A 124 -15.30 -27.25 -16.54
N LYS A 125 -15.53 -26.28 -17.44
CA LYS A 125 -14.47 -25.66 -18.26
C LYS A 125 -13.39 -25.00 -17.40
N TYR A 126 -13.77 -24.36 -16.30
CA TYR A 126 -12.82 -23.83 -15.33
C TYR A 126 -11.92 -24.95 -14.79
N PHE A 127 -12.49 -26.08 -14.37
CA PHE A 127 -11.71 -27.24 -13.94
C PHE A 127 -11.01 -27.95 -15.10
N GLU A 128 -11.06 -27.51 -16.35
CA GLU A 128 -10.16 -28.03 -17.39
C GLU A 128 -8.82 -27.30 -17.32
N SER A 129 -8.83 -25.97 -17.20
CA SER A 129 -7.61 -25.13 -17.10
C SER A 129 -7.09 -24.95 -15.67
N ASP A 130 -7.97 -24.98 -14.66
CA ASP A 130 -7.69 -24.80 -13.22
C ASP A 130 -6.74 -23.64 -12.86
N PRO A 131 -7.02 -22.40 -13.30
CA PRO A 131 -6.11 -21.28 -13.14
C PRO A 131 -5.86 -20.90 -11.66
N PHE A 132 -6.75 -21.28 -10.73
CA PHE A 132 -6.55 -21.01 -9.28
C PHE A 132 -6.04 -22.23 -8.50
N SER A 133 -5.64 -23.32 -9.16
CA SER A 133 -5.11 -24.53 -8.50
C SER A 133 -6.11 -25.24 -7.54
N LEU A 134 -7.41 -25.14 -7.82
CA LEU A 134 -8.46 -25.77 -7.02
C LEU A 134 -8.48 -27.30 -7.16
N LYS A 135 -7.97 -27.89 -8.25
CA LYS A 135 -7.83 -29.36 -8.36
C LYS A 135 -6.86 -29.93 -7.34
N ILE A 136 -5.78 -29.19 -7.07
CA ILE A 136 -4.74 -29.59 -6.13
C ILE A 136 -5.25 -29.40 -4.71
N TYR A 137 -5.91 -28.26 -4.46
CA TYR A 137 -6.49 -27.96 -3.15
C TYR A 137 -7.62 -28.93 -2.76
N PHE A 138 -8.54 -29.22 -3.69
CA PHE A 138 -9.69 -30.10 -3.48
C PHE A 138 -9.71 -31.24 -4.50
N THR A 139 -8.95 -32.30 -4.23
CA THR A 139 -8.75 -33.44 -5.12
C THR A 139 -10.04 -34.22 -5.45
N GLU A 140 -11.05 -34.12 -4.59
CA GLU A 140 -12.36 -34.77 -4.74
C GLU A 140 -13.31 -34.01 -5.68
N TRP A 141 -12.89 -32.88 -6.25
CA TRP A 141 -13.73 -32.00 -7.09
C TRP A 141 -14.51 -32.70 -8.20
N LYS A 142 -13.96 -33.79 -8.80
CA LYS A 142 -14.64 -34.55 -9.86
C LYS A 142 -15.91 -35.22 -9.37
N ASN A 143 -15.85 -35.81 -8.17
CA ASN A 143 -16.96 -36.51 -7.55
C ASN A 143 -17.97 -35.52 -6.97
N GLU A 144 -17.52 -34.32 -6.62
CA GLU A 144 -18.30 -33.27 -5.96
C GLU A 144 -18.67 -32.12 -6.93
N LEU A 145 -18.52 -32.29 -8.24
CA LEU A 145 -18.73 -31.21 -9.22
C LEU A 145 -20.18 -30.72 -9.24
N GLU A 146 -21.15 -31.62 -9.03
CA GLU A 146 -22.57 -31.26 -8.91
C GLU A 146 -22.83 -30.41 -7.66
N GLU A 147 -22.25 -30.78 -6.52
CA GLU A 147 -22.35 -30.03 -5.26
C GLU A 147 -21.65 -28.67 -5.36
N ILE A 148 -20.45 -28.62 -5.96
CA ILE A 148 -19.75 -27.35 -6.23
C ILE A 148 -20.63 -26.45 -7.11
N SER A 149 -21.21 -27.00 -8.18
CA SER A 149 -22.05 -26.24 -9.10
C SER A 149 -23.31 -25.71 -8.42
N PHE A 150 -23.96 -26.55 -7.60
CA PHE A 150 -25.10 -26.14 -6.80
C PHE A 150 -24.73 -24.98 -5.86
N LEU A 151 -23.66 -25.12 -5.07
CA LEU A 151 -23.23 -24.12 -4.10
C LEU A 151 -22.84 -22.79 -4.77
N VAL A 152 -22.14 -22.84 -5.91
CA VAL A 152 -21.72 -21.67 -6.70
C VAL A 152 -22.92 -20.94 -7.32
N GLN A 153 -23.91 -21.67 -7.82
CA GLN A 153 -25.11 -21.06 -8.41
C GLN A 153 -25.95 -20.35 -7.32
N HIS A 154 -26.11 -20.98 -6.16
CA HIS A 154 -26.92 -20.46 -5.06
C HIS A 154 -26.18 -19.46 -4.15
N THR A 155 -25.11 -18.84 -4.63
CA THR A 155 -24.33 -17.86 -3.83
C THR A 155 -25.08 -16.53 -3.63
N GLN A 156 -25.98 -16.16 -4.54
CA GLN A 156 -26.72 -14.89 -4.47
C GLN A 156 -28.06 -15.03 -3.70
N GLU A 157 -28.49 -13.96 -3.00
CA GLU A 157 -29.75 -13.94 -2.23
C GLU A 157 -31.00 -13.85 -3.12
N TYR A 158 -30.89 -13.23 -4.30
CA TYR A 158 -32.01 -13.06 -5.23
C TYR A 158 -31.95 -14.11 -6.33
N ASP A 159 -32.82 -15.10 -6.19
CA ASP A 159 -33.07 -16.29 -7.02
C ASP A 159 -33.64 -15.91 -8.41
N SER A 160 -32.97 -15.01 -9.13
CA SER A 160 -33.44 -14.44 -10.41
C SER A 160 -32.83 -15.11 -11.65
N ALA A 161 -31.82 -15.97 -11.47
CA ALA A 161 -31.23 -16.73 -12.56
C ALA A 161 -31.91 -18.10 -12.67
N GLN A 162 -32.14 -18.55 -13.90
CA GLN A 162 -32.57 -19.91 -14.21
C GLN A 162 -31.44 -20.88 -13.82
N GLU A 163 -31.42 -21.35 -12.58
CA GLU A 163 -30.39 -22.25 -12.10
C GLU A 163 -30.72 -23.71 -12.47
N GLU A 164 -29.81 -24.36 -13.20
CA GLU A 164 -29.91 -25.77 -13.60
C GLU A 164 -30.08 -26.70 -12.39
N THR A 165 -29.59 -26.27 -11.22
CA THR A 165 -29.56 -27.05 -9.98
C THR A 165 -30.67 -26.68 -8.98
N ARG A 166 -31.63 -25.81 -9.34
CA ARG A 166 -32.67 -25.29 -8.43
C ARG A 166 -33.52 -26.36 -7.71
N PHE A 167 -33.72 -27.51 -8.34
CA PHE A 167 -34.50 -28.63 -7.78
C PHE A 167 -33.63 -29.76 -7.19
N SER A 168 -32.30 -29.56 -7.13
CA SER A 168 -31.40 -30.55 -6.53
C SER A 168 -31.55 -30.57 -5.00
N ARG A 169 -31.32 -31.74 -4.40
CA ARG A 169 -31.28 -31.92 -2.94
C ARG A 169 -29.82 -32.12 -2.54
N PRO A 170 -29.04 -31.04 -2.35
CA PRO A 170 -27.60 -31.12 -2.12
C PRO A 170 -27.29 -31.82 -0.80
N LYS A 171 -26.23 -32.63 -0.80
CA LYS A 171 -25.69 -33.24 0.42
C LYS A 171 -25.12 -32.18 1.37
N TYR A 172 -24.58 -31.09 0.83
CA TYR A 172 -23.90 -30.05 1.61
C TYR A 172 -24.67 -28.73 1.71
N GLY A 173 -26.00 -28.77 1.61
CA GLY A 173 -26.86 -27.58 1.75
C GLY A 173 -26.65 -26.79 3.06
N LYS A 174 -26.13 -27.44 4.12
CA LYS A 174 -25.70 -26.80 5.38
C LYS A 174 -24.62 -25.71 5.21
N LEU A 175 -23.88 -25.70 4.10
CA LEU A 175 -22.82 -24.73 3.81
C LEU A 175 -23.34 -23.43 3.18
N LEU A 176 -24.55 -23.46 2.58
CA LEU A 176 -25.12 -22.33 1.85
C LEU A 176 -25.15 -21.00 2.64
N PRO A 177 -25.52 -20.97 3.95
CA PRO A 177 -25.56 -19.71 4.68
C PRO A 177 -24.20 -19.00 4.70
N TYR A 178 -23.10 -19.75 4.82
CA TYR A 178 -21.75 -19.22 4.92
C TYR A 178 -21.20 -18.73 3.57
N ILE A 179 -21.61 -19.37 2.46
CA ILE A 179 -21.27 -18.90 1.11
C ILE A 179 -21.98 -17.58 0.82
N LYS A 180 -23.29 -17.53 1.08
CA LYS A 180 -24.12 -16.33 0.86
C LYS A 180 -23.62 -15.14 1.66
N ILE A 181 -23.34 -15.33 2.96
CA ILE A 181 -22.84 -14.24 3.81
C ILE A 181 -21.44 -13.80 3.41
N GLY A 182 -20.58 -14.72 2.97
CA GLY A 182 -19.24 -14.44 2.48
C GLY A 182 -19.26 -13.48 1.28
N ASP A 183 -19.94 -13.84 0.19
CA ASP A 183 -20.08 -12.95 -0.98
C ASP A 183 -20.78 -11.63 -0.62
N LYS A 184 -21.83 -11.70 0.22
CA LYS A 184 -22.57 -10.49 0.62
C LYS A 184 -21.67 -9.49 1.33
N ILE A 185 -20.85 -9.95 2.27
CA ILE A 185 -19.93 -9.09 3.03
C ILE A 185 -18.85 -8.52 2.11
N ALA A 186 -18.21 -9.33 1.27
CA ALA A 186 -17.23 -8.85 0.30
C ALA A 186 -17.84 -7.81 -0.67
N SER A 187 -19.10 -8.01 -1.03
CA SER A 187 -19.88 -7.09 -1.85
C SER A 187 -20.20 -5.75 -1.18
N LEU A 188 -20.13 -5.64 0.16
CA LEU A 188 -20.33 -4.42 0.92
C LEU A 188 -19.07 -3.53 0.97
N SER A 189 -17.90 -4.05 0.57
CA SER A 189 -16.65 -3.26 0.44
C SER A 189 -16.78 -2.08 -0.54
N LYS A 190 -17.86 -2.04 -1.32
CA LYS A 190 -18.24 -0.90 -2.17
C LYS A 190 -18.84 0.30 -1.40
N MET A 191 -19.08 0.19 -0.10
CA MET A 191 -19.54 1.30 0.74
C MET A 191 -18.34 2.04 1.38
N GLU A 192 -18.51 3.30 1.75
CA GLU A 192 -17.44 4.06 2.41
C GLU A 192 -17.22 3.61 3.86
N TYR A 193 -18.31 3.25 4.56
CA TYR A 193 -18.33 2.82 5.96
C TYR A 193 -19.05 1.46 6.11
N PRO A 194 -18.48 0.36 5.59
CA PRO A 194 -19.20 -0.91 5.49
C PRO A 194 -19.36 -1.65 6.83
N LEU A 195 -18.47 -1.41 7.81
CA LEU A 195 -18.40 -2.24 9.02
C LEU A 195 -19.67 -2.19 9.88
N GLN A 196 -20.37 -1.05 9.96
CA GLN A 196 -21.61 -0.94 10.73
C GLN A 196 -22.74 -1.79 10.13
N GLU A 197 -22.89 -1.76 8.81
CA GLU A 197 -23.89 -2.57 8.09
C GLU A 197 -23.53 -4.06 8.16
N ILE A 198 -22.25 -4.42 8.03
CA ILE A 198 -21.79 -5.81 8.17
C ILE A 198 -22.05 -6.32 9.58
N HIS A 199 -21.69 -5.54 10.59
CA HIS A 199 -21.94 -5.86 11.99
C HIS A 199 -23.42 -6.12 12.27
N LYS A 200 -24.31 -5.24 11.79
CA LYS A 200 -25.76 -5.42 11.90
C LYS A 200 -26.20 -6.75 11.28
N ARG A 201 -25.81 -7.02 10.04
CA ARG A 201 -26.17 -8.25 9.31
C ARG A 201 -25.70 -9.52 10.00
N LEU A 202 -24.46 -9.53 10.49
CA LEU A 202 -23.91 -10.69 11.19
C LEU A 202 -24.68 -10.96 12.49
N ARG A 203 -25.03 -9.92 13.24
CA ARG A 203 -25.86 -10.07 14.45
C ARG A 203 -27.28 -10.53 14.13
N ASP A 204 -27.89 -9.99 13.07
CA ASP A 204 -29.23 -10.42 12.61
C ASP A 204 -29.26 -11.90 12.20
N GLN A 205 -28.11 -12.46 11.75
CA GLN A 205 -27.94 -13.88 11.44
C GLN A 205 -27.52 -14.74 12.63
N GLY A 206 -27.41 -14.17 13.83
CA GLY A 206 -27.09 -14.90 15.06
C GLY A 206 -25.61 -15.05 15.37
N PHE A 207 -24.71 -14.42 14.60
CA PHE A 207 -23.28 -14.46 14.91
C PHE A 207 -22.92 -13.47 16.04
N HIS A 208 -21.96 -13.86 16.88
CA HIS A 208 -21.38 -13.02 17.93
C HIS A 208 -20.43 -11.95 17.38
N ALA A 209 -20.89 -11.16 16.40
CA ALA A 209 -20.11 -10.09 15.81
C ALA A 209 -20.13 -8.84 16.68
N GLN A 210 -18.95 -8.26 16.88
CA GLN A 210 -18.72 -7.02 17.60
C GLN A 210 -17.90 -6.06 16.73
N PHE A 211 -17.99 -4.76 17.02
CA PHE A 211 -17.27 -3.72 16.29
C PHE A 211 -16.52 -2.82 17.26
N LEU A 212 -15.23 -2.60 17.00
CA LEU A 212 -14.40 -1.63 17.70
C LEU A 212 -14.06 -0.47 16.75
N SER A 213 -14.59 0.71 17.06
CA SER A 213 -14.34 1.93 16.28
C SER A 213 -13.03 2.59 16.68
N LEU A 214 -12.28 3.07 15.69
CA LEU A 214 -11.04 3.83 15.88
C LEU A 214 -11.23 5.29 15.45
N PRO A 215 -10.64 6.24 16.19
CA PRO A 215 -10.68 7.64 15.81
C PRO A 215 -9.87 7.89 14.53
N GLN A 216 -10.31 8.84 13.71
CA GLN A 216 -9.53 9.29 12.56
C GLN A 216 -8.33 10.12 13.06
N ILE A 217 -7.12 9.64 12.77
CA ILE A 217 -5.87 10.30 13.15
C ILE A 217 -5.14 10.72 11.86
N PRO A 218 -4.80 12.02 11.67
CA PRO A 218 -4.06 12.46 10.48
C PRO A 218 -2.65 11.86 10.38
N GLN A 219 -2.04 11.51 11.52
CA GLN A 219 -0.76 10.82 11.59
C GLN A 219 -0.94 9.34 11.23
N GLN A 220 -0.66 8.97 9.97
CA GLN A 220 -1.05 7.66 9.43
C GLN A 220 -0.17 6.51 9.95
N LEU A 221 1.12 6.72 10.17
CA LEU A 221 1.97 5.69 10.78
C LEU A 221 1.65 5.50 12.27
N LEU A 222 1.35 6.59 13.00
CA LEU A 222 0.82 6.51 14.36
C LEU A 222 -0.51 5.75 14.38
N SER A 223 -1.42 6.04 13.44
CA SER A 223 -2.68 5.32 13.28
C SER A 223 -2.46 3.82 13.09
N GLN A 224 -1.52 3.40 12.23
CA GLN A 224 -1.16 1.98 12.07
C GLN A 224 -0.64 1.34 13.37
N ASN A 225 0.16 2.06 14.17
CA ASN A 225 0.66 1.55 15.47
C ASN A 225 -0.48 1.38 16.48
N VAL A 226 -1.38 2.36 16.56
CA VAL A 226 -2.60 2.25 17.39
C VAL A 226 -3.45 1.06 16.94
N TYR A 227 -3.63 0.91 15.62
CA TYR A 227 -4.39 -0.18 15.01
C TYR A 227 -3.81 -1.56 15.39
N ARG A 228 -2.49 -1.74 15.24
CA ARG A 228 -1.80 -2.97 15.66
C ARG A 228 -1.98 -3.23 17.15
N GLY A 229 -1.85 -2.21 17.98
CA GLY A 229 -2.00 -2.35 19.42
C GLY A 229 -3.41 -2.76 19.86
N VAL A 230 -4.44 -2.16 19.27
CA VAL A 230 -5.84 -2.52 19.52
C VAL A 230 -6.15 -3.91 19.03
N LYS A 231 -5.71 -4.27 17.81
CA LYS A 231 -5.89 -5.62 17.27
C LYS A 231 -5.25 -6.69 18.16
N ARG A 232 -4.03 -6.43 18.65
CA ARG A 232 -3.34 -7.32 19.59
C ARG A 232 -4.09 -7.44 20.92
N LEU A 233 -4.62 -6.34 21.45
CA LEU A 233 -5.47 -6.38 22.65
C LEU A 233 -6.71 -7.26 22.46
N LEU A 234 -7.38 -7.15 21.30
CA LEU A 234 -8.56 -7.98 20.98
C LEU A 234 -8.18 -9.47 20.98
N THR A 235 -7.12 -9.84 20.27
CA THR A 235 -6.65 -11.23 20.21
C THR A 235 -6.23 -11.78 21.57
N GLU A 236 -5.47 -11.00 22.36
CA GLU A 236 -5.06 -11.38 23.72
C GLU A 236 -6.24 -11.49 24.71
N SER A 237 -7.40 -10.93 24.36
CA SER A 237 -8.62 -10.96 25.19
C SER A 237 -9.65 -11.97 24.64
N GLY A 238 -9.26 -12.84 23.71
CA GLY A 238 -10.10 -13.91 23.16
C GLY A 238 -10.96 -13.52 21.95
N GLY A 239 -10.86 -12.28 21.46
CA GLY A 239 -11.56 -11.84 20.25
C GLY A 239 -10.88 -12.34 18.98
N ILE A 240 -11.67 -12.55 17.92
CA ILE A 240 -11.16 -12.98 16.61
C ILE A 240 -11.37 -11.84 15.62
N PRO A 241 -10.34 -11.02 15.32
CA PRO A 241 -10.44 -10.00 14.28
C PRO A 241 -10.75 -10.66 12.93
N LEU A 242 -11.85 -10.25 12.31
CA LEU A 242 -12.37 -10.81 11.06
C LEU A 242 -12.10 -9.87 9.88
N LEU A 243 -12.54 -8.60 10.00
CA LEU A 243 -12.42 -7.59 8.96
C LEU A 243 -11.74 -6.34 9.49
N LEU A 244 -10.86 -5.80 8.66
CA LEU A 244 -10.05 -4.62 8.91
C LEU A 244 -10.54 -3.47 8.03
N SER A 245 -10.67 -2.28 8.61
CA SER A 245 -11.04 -1.06 7.88
C SER A 245 -10.36 0.15 8.51
N PRO A 246 -10.09 1.25 7.77
CA PRO A 246 -9.53 2.46 8.37
C PRO A 246 -10.35 3.01 9.54
N GLN A 247 -11.65 2.69 9.63
CA GLN A 247 -12.53 3.17 10.72
C GLN A 247 -12.57 2.25 11.94
N GLY A 248 -12.05 1.02 11.86
CA GLY A 248 -12.11 0.09 12.98
C GLY A 248 -11.93 -1.37 12.61
N ILE A 249 -12.15 -2.22 13.59
CA ILE A 249 -11.99 -3.68 13.50
C ILE A 249 -13.33 -4.33 13.81
N LEU A 250 -13.80 -5.19 12.92
CA LEU A 250 -14.91 -6.09 13.20
C LEU A 250 -14.36 -7.44 13.64
N TYR A 251 -14.84 -7.95 14.76
CA TYR A 251 -14.32 -9.14 15.40
C TYR A 251 -15.46 -10.04 15.92
N LEU A 252 -15.17 -11.33 16.11
CA LEU A 252 -16.09 -12.29 16.70
C LEU A 252 -15.73 -12.50 18.18
N SER A 253 -16.72 -12.40 19.06
CA SER A 253 -16.62 -12.64 20.50
C SER A 253 -18.01 -12.68 21.12
N GLU A 254 -18.25 -13.65 22.01
CA GLU A 254 -19.52 -13.78 22.75
C GLU A 254 -19.89 -12.48 23.47
N ASN A 255 -18.90 -11.86 24.13
CA ASN A 255 -19.05 -10.61 24.85
C ASN A 255 -18.20 -9.51 24.23
N GLN A 256 -18.65 -8.26 24.38
CA GLN A 256 -17.85 -7.09 24.00
C GLN A 256 -16.59 -7.04 24.88
N ILE A 257 -15.42 -6.91 24.23
CA ILE A 257 -14.14 -6.89 24.93
C ILE A 257 -13.93 -5.53 25.61
N PHE A 258 -13.65 -5.57 26.92
CA PHE A 258 -13.32 -4.39 27.70
C PHE A 258 -11.92 -3.88 27.37
N ILE A 259 -11.80 -2.57 27.11
CA ILE A 259 -10.51 -1.93 26.81
C ILE A 259 -9.82 -1.50 28.10
N ASP A 260 -8.90 -2.33 28.60
CA ASP A 260 -7.99 -1.93 29.68
C ASP A 260 -7.00 -0.87 29.17
N LYS A 261 -7.15 0.36 29.67
CA LYS A 261 -6.35 1.53 29.28
C LYS A 261 -4.85 1.31 29.53
N ASN A 262 -4.48 0.71 30.65
CA ASN A 262 -3.08 0.51 31.02
C ASN A 262 -2.44 -0.58 30.17
N LYS A 263 -3.19 -1.67 29.92
CA LYS A 263 -2.74 -2.73 29.01
C LYS A 263 -2.58 -2.20 27.58
N LEU A 264 -3.57 -1.49 27.06
CA LEU A 264 -3.52 -0.90 25.71
C LEU A 264 -2.36 0.09 25.58
N LYS A 265 -2.13 0.93 26.59
CA LYS A 265 -1.01 1.87 26.63
C LYS A 265 0.32 1.15 26.48
N ARG A 266 0.57 0.13 27.29
CA ARG A 266 1.79 -0.68 27.22
C ARG A 266 1.99 -1.33 25.86
N ILE A 267 0.93 -1.87 25.25
CA ILE A 267 0.98 -2.48 23.93
C ILE A 267 1.35 -1.43 22.86
N ILE A 268 0.64 -0.29 22.81
CA ILE A 268 0.92 0.77 21.83
C ILE A 268 2.33 1.34 22.01
N SER A 269 2.78 1.55 23.25
CA SER A 269 4.15 2.02 23.52
C SER A 269 5.21 1.05 23.01
N SER A 270 4.99 -0.26 23.20
CA SER A 270 5.89 -1.30 22.67
C SER A 270 5.92 -1.29 21.14
N GLU A 271 4.76 -1.15 20.48
CA GLU A 271 4.68 -1.04 19.01
C GLU A 271 5.43 0.20 18.50
N LEU A 272 5.24 1.35 19.14
CA LEU A 272 5.91 2.60 18.77
C LEU A 272 7.42 2.51 18.88
N VAL A 273 7.93 1.96 19.99
CA VAL A 273 9.39 1.84 20.20
C VAL A 273 10.01 0.91 19.17
N LYS A 274 9.35 -0.21 18.86
CA LYS A 274 9.78 -1.15 17.82
C LYS A 274 9.78 -0.49 16.43
N ASN A 275 8.65 0.12 16.05
CA ASN A 275 8.43 0.63 14.69
C ASN A 275 9.10 2.00 14.43
N ALA A 276 9.57 2.70 15.47
CA ALA A 276 10.40 3.90 15.35
C ALA A 276 11.89 3.63 15.62
N ASN A 277 12.28 2.36 15.86
CA ASN A 277 13.64 1.98 16.29
C ASN A 277 14.18 2.88 17.42
N SER A 278 13.34 3.10 18.43
CA SER A 278 13.59 4.03 19.54
C SER A 278 13.99 3.32 20.83
N GLU A 279 14.48 2.07 20.73
CA GLU A 279 15.03 1.36 21.89
C GLU A 279 16.32 2.05 22.38
N PRO A 280 16.53 2.10 23.71
CA PRO A 280 17.81 2.52 24.26
C PRO A 280 18.99 1.67 23.74
N VAL A 281 20.10 2.33 23.41
CA VAL A 281 21.28 1.65 22.85
C VAL A 281 22.31 1.41 23.94
N LEU A 282 22.41 0.16 24.41
CA LEU A 282 23.45 -0.29 25.33
C LEU A 282 24.53 -1.08 24.57
N THR A 283 25.75 -0.55 24.54
CA THR A 283 26.95 -1.21 24.02
C THR A 283 28.00 -1.38 25.12
N ASP A 284 29.16 -1.96 24.79
CA ASP A 284 30.33 -2.02 25.67
C ASP A 284 30.86 -0.63 26.07
N ARG A 285 30.56 0.42 25.29
CA ARG A 285 31.13 1.77 25.47
C ARG A 285 30.14 2.80 26.01
N LYS A 286 28.86 2.70 25.65
CA LYS A 286 27.84 3.70 25.99
C LYS A 286 26.47 3.08 26.29
N PHE A 287 25.69 3.80 27.07
CA PHE A 287 24.26 3.56 27.23
C PHE A 287 23.51 4.84 26.80
N ASP A 288 22.90 4.83 25.63
CA ASP A 288 22.27 6.00 25.02
C ASP A 288 20.74 5.94 25.14
N LEU A 289 20.16 6.90 25.88
CA LEU A 289 18.71 7.08 26.01
C LEU A 289 18.12 7.97 24.90
N GLY A 290 18.96 8.62 24.08
CA GLY A 290 18.54 9.57 23.06
C GLY A 290 17.41 9.08 22.14
N PRO A 291 17.47 7.83 21.61
CA PRO A 291 16.39 7.27 20.80
C PRO A 291 15.04 7.24 21.51
N LEU A 292 15.01 6.75 22.76
CA LEU A 292 13.77 6.66 23.55
C LEU A 292 13.22 8.05 23.91
N LEU A 293 14.11 8.98 24.27
CA LEU A 293 13.75 10.35 24.62
C LEU A 293 13.24 11.17 23.42
N SER A 294 13.49 10.70 22.19
CA SER A 294 12.96 11.34 20.97
C SER A 294 11.45 11.14 20.79
N LEU A 295 10.89 10.09 21.43
CA LEU A 295 9.46 9.82 21.46
C LEU A 295 8.81 10.51 22.67
N PRO A 296 7.77 11.35 22.45
CA PRO A 296 7.05 12.00 23.54
C PRO A 296 6.11 11.00 24.22
N LEU A 297 6.67 10.18 25.11
CA LEU A 297 5.99 9.28 26.03
C LEU A 297 6.09 9.85 27.47
N ASP A 298 5.20 9.43 28.37
CA ASP A 298 5.33 9.75 29.79
C ASP A 298 6.53 9.02 30.43
N LYS A 299 7.02 9.59 31.54
CA LYS A 299 8.20 9.10 32.27
C LYS A 299 8.06 7.65 32.71
N ASP A 300 6.90 7.25 33.22
CA ASP A 300 6.69 5.88 33.71
C ASP A 300 6.81 4.87 32.56
N THR A 301 6.19 5.18 31.42
CA THR A 301 6.31 4.36 30.21
C THR A 301 7.74 4.28 29.70
N GLN A 302 8.46 5.41 29.64
CA GLN A 302 9.88 5.42 29.26
C GLN A 302 10.73 4.59 30.24
N PHE A 303 10.45 4.68 31.53
CA PHE A 303 11.15 3.93 32.57
C PHE A 303 10.97 2.41 32.42
N GLU A 304 9.75 1.94 32.16
CA GLU A 304 9.49 0.50 31.94
C GLU A 304 10.20 -0.05 30.69
N ILE A 305 10.23 0.74 29.61
CA ILE A 305 10.92 0.36 28.37
C ILE A 305 12.43 0.31 28.59
N TYR A 306 12.95 1.31 29.30
CA TYR A 306 14.35 1.35 29.72
C TYR A 306 14.72 0.12 30.56
N LEU A 307 13.92 -0.19 31.59
CA LEU A 307 14.15 -1.31 32.50
C LEU A 307 14.20 -2.64 31.73
N THR A 308 13.22 -2.87 30.86
CA THR A 308 13.13 -4.06 30.01
C THR A 308 14.35 -4.18 29.09
N THR A 309 14.80 -3.05 28.51
CA THR A 309 15.96 -3.02 27.62
C THR A 309 17.25 -3.33 28.37
N ALA A 310 17.46 -2.71 29.54
CA ALA A 310 18.61 -2.93 30.39
C ALA A 310 18.70 -4.40 30.84
N LYS A 311 17.59 -4.97 31.33
CA LYS A 311 17.49 -6.40 31.68
C LYS A 311 17.86 -7.30 30.50
N ASN A 312 17.14 -7.20 29.39
CA ASN A 312 17.33 -8.07 28.21
C ASN A 312 18.76 -8.00 27.66
N ARG A 313 19.37 -6.82 27.65
CA ARG A 313 20.75 -6.63 27.16
C ARG A 313 21.79 -7.21 28.12
N THR A 314 21.54 -7.14 29.42
CA THR A 314 22.46 -7.66 30.44
C THR A 314 22.39 -9.18 30.52
N GLU A 315 21.19 -9.77 30.45
CA GLU A 315 20.98 -11.23 30.44
C GLU A 315 21.58 -11.90 29.19
N LYS A 316 21.51 -11.22 28.03
CA LYS A 316 22.17 -11.69 26.78
C LYS A 316 23.70 -11.67 26.84
N GLY A 317 24.28 -10.99 27.83
CA GLY A 317 25.71 -10.79 27.99
C GLY A 317 26.21 -9.52 27.29
N LEU A 318 26.79 -8.60 28.07
CA LEU A 318 27.28 -7.31 27.58
C LEU A 318 28.59 -7.42 26.78
N LEU A 319 29.37 -8.47 27.03
CA LEU A 319 30.59 -8.83 26.31
C LEU A 319 30.61 -10.34 26.07
N LYS A 320 31.21 -10.78 24.96
CA LYS A 320 31.39 -12.21 24.66
C LYS A 320 32.12 -12.96 25.79
N GLU A 321 33.08 -12.29 26.43
CA GLU A 321 33.91 -12.83 27.52
C GLU A 321 33.14 -12.99 28.84
N LEU A 322 32.04 -12.25 29.04
CA LEU A 322 31.29 -12.22 30.31
C LEU A 322 30.18 -13.29 30.37
N GLY A 323 29.75 -13.83 29.23
CA GLY A 323 28.67 -14.81 29.20
C GLY A 323 27.30 -14.21 29.56
N LYS A 324 26.30 -15.08 29.75
CA LYS A 324 24.93 -14.70 30.12
C LYS A 324 24.80 -14.51 31.63
N THR A 325 23.86 -13.66 32.03
CA THR A 325 23.53 -13.42 33.45
C THR A 325 22.05 -13.66 33.71
N ILE A 326 21.66 -13.79 34.98
CA ILE A 326 20.27 -13.87 35.42
C ILE A 326 19.98 -12.59 36.19
N TYR A 327 19.02 -11.79 35.75
CA TYR A 327 18.66 -10.54 36.42
C TYR A 327 17.90 -10.82 37.73
N PRO A 328 17.97 -9.93 38.73
CA PRO A 328 17.25 -10.09 40.00
C PRO A 328 15.76 -10.38 39.82
N GLU A 329 15.16 -11.22 40.67
CA GLU A 329 13.70 -11.42 40.66
C GLU A 329 12.95 -10.23 41.30
N SER A 330 13.50 -9.68 42.39
CA SER A 330 12.91 -8.54 43.10
C SER A 330 12.88 -7.28 42.23
N ARG A 331 11.69 -6.69 42.05
CA ARG A 331 11.50 -5.48 41.24
C ARG A 331 12.35 -4.30 41.69
N ILE A 332 12.51 -4.11 43.00
CA ILE A 332 13.36 -3.05 43.57
C ILE A 332 14.81 -3.24 43.12
N LEU A 333 15.32 -4.47 43.18
CA LEU A 333 16.68 -4.79 42.75
C LEU A 333 16.85 -4.68 41.24
N GLN A 334 15.85 -5.08 40.45
CA GLN A 334 15.84 -4.88 39.00
C GLN A 334 15.97 -3.39 38.66
N GLU A 335 15.11 -2.56 39.25
CA GLU A 335 15.09 -1.11 39.03
C GLU A 335 16.43 -0.48 39.44
N SER A 336 16.91 -0.74 40.65
CA SER A 336 18.18 -0.19 41.14
C SER A 336 19.36 -0.60 40.26
N THR A 337 19.45 -1.87 39.87
CA THR A 337 20.55 -2.39 39.04
C THR A 337 20.52 -1.78 37.65
N ALA A 338 19.34 -1.69 37.03
CA ALA A 338 19.19 -1.03 35.74
C ALA A 338 19.63 0.42 35.82
N ILE A 339 19.06 1.21 36.74
CA ILE A 339 19.39 2.64 36.89
C ILE A 339 20.90 2.84 37.10
N LEU A 340 21.49 2.06 38.00
CA LEU A 340 22.92 2.13 38.29
C LEU A 340 23.76 1.80 37.04
N THR A 341 23.30 0.88 36.20
CA THR A 341 23.91 0.58 34.89
C THR A 341 24.00 1.83 34.02
N TYR A 342 22.96 2.67 33.94
CA TYR A 342 23.03 3.92 33.18
C TYR A 342 24.13 4.86 33.71
N PHE A 343 24.20 5.05 35.03
CA PHE A 343 25.20 5.94 35.64
C PHE A 343 26.63 5.37 35.57
N ILE A 344 26.83 4.05 35.63
CA ILE A 344 28.14 3.41 35.40
C ILE A 344 28.70 3.80 34.03
N TYR A 345 27.85 3.84 33.01
CA TYR A 345 28.24 4.14 31.64
C TYR A 345 28.40 5.65 31.37
N ASN A 346 27.54 6.49 31.95
CA ASN A 346 27.38 7.88 31.54
C ASN A 346 27.81 8.92 32.58
N ASP A 347 27.95 8.56 33.86
CA ASP A 347 28.38 9.49 34.89
C ASP A 347 29.91 9.63 34.88
N LYS A 348 30.39 10.69 34.23
CA LYS A 348 31.82 10.97 34.05
C LYS A 348 32.35 11.83 35.20
N GLY A 349 33.08 11.21 36.11
CA GLY A 349 33.91 11.87 37.12
C GLY A 349 35.39 11.95 36.71
N SER A 350 36.21 12.64 37.51
CA SER A 350 37.67 12.65 37.34
C SER A 350 38.31 11.30 37.73
N LYS A 351 37.60 10.46 38.49
CA LYS A 351 38.00 9.14 38.96
C LYS A 351 36.89 8.10 38.73
N TRP A 352 37.26 6.83 38.54
CA TRP A 352 36.29 5.73 38.40
C TRP A 352 35.51 5.43 39.68
N THR A 353 35.94 5.95 40.82
CA THR A 353 35.22 5.80 42.10
C THR A 353 34.04 6.78 42.26
N GLU A 354 33.86 7.73 41.33
CA GLU A 354 32.92 8.82 41.49
C GLU A 354 31.72 8.77 40.54
N PHE A 355 30.57 9.18 41.07
CA PHE A 355 29.32 9.38 40.34
C PHE A 355 28.80 10.81 40.61
N PRO A 356 29.42 11.85 40.02
CA PRO A 356 29.12 13.24 40.37
C PRO A 356 27.69 13.66 40.03
N LYS A 357 27.06 13.13 38.97
CA LYS A 357 25.64 13.39 38.69
C LYS A 357 24.76 12.73 39.72
N LEU A 358 24.99 11.44 40.00
CA LEU A 358 24.14 10.67 40.91
C LEU A 358 24.23 11.18 42.36
N LYS A 359 25.43 11.58 42.81
CA LYS A 359 25.65 12.16 44.15
C LYS A 359 24.81 13.41 44.43
N LYS A 360 24.37 14.16 43.41
CA LYS A 360 23.51 15.35 43.60
C LYS A 360 22.12 14.99 44.13
N PHE A 361 21.64 13.78 43.85
CA PHE A 361 20.33 13.29 44.27
C PHE A 361 20.38 12.54 45.61
N ILE A 362 21.58 12.27 46.13
CA ILE A 362 21.77 11.59 47.41
C ILE A 362 22.09 12.63 48.48
N LYS A 363 21.15 12.86 49.40
CA LYS A 363 21.33 13.82 50.52
C LYS A 363 22.07 13.22 51.71
N ASP A 364 21.94 11.91 51.94
CA ASP A 364 22.55 11.19 53.06
C ASP A 364 24.01 10.80 52.76
N GLU A 365 24.94 11.23 53.62
CA GLU A 365 26.37 10.89 53.54
C GLU A 365 26.62 9.38 53.69
N ASN A 366 25.80 8.65 54.43
CA ASN A 366 25.91 7.20 54.54
C ASN A 366 25.57 6.51 53.20
N LEU A 367 24.55 6.98 52.49
CA LEU A 367 24.21 6.48 51.16
C LEU A 367 25.30 6.81 50.12
N LYS A 368 25.97 7.98 50.25
CA LYS A 368 27.14 8.31 49.41
C LYS A 368 28.32 7.35 49.66
N LYS A 369 28.53 6.91 50.90
CA LYS A 369 29.53 5.86 51.24
C LYS A 369 29.14 4.49 50.68
N GLU A 370 27.85 4.16 50.63
CA GLU A 370 27.41 2.92 50.00
C GLU A 370 27.60 2.97 48.47
N LEU A 371 27.30 4.09 47.83
CA LEU A 371 27.57 4.29 46.40
C LEU A 371 29.07 4.24 46.06
N SER A 372 29.96 4.68 46.96
CA SER A 372 31.40 4.59 46.70
C SER A 372 31.92 3.15 46.66
N LYS A 373 31.24 2.18 47.30
CA LYS A 373 31.57 0.75 47.17
C LYS A 373 31.39 0.26 45.72
N VAL A 374 30.33 0.71 45.04
CA VAL A 374 30.14 0.45 43.60
C VAL A 374 31.22 1.14 42.78
N GLY A 375 31.61 2.36 43.17
CA GLY A 375 32.72 3.07 42.53
C GLY A 375 34.06 2.34 42.64
N LEU A 376 34.35 1.77 43.81
CA LEU A 376 35.56 0.95 44.05
C LEU A 376 35.55 -0.31 43.19
N LEU A 377 34.40 -0.96 43.03
CA LEU A 377 34.25 -2.09 42.12
C LEU A 377 34.60 -1.69 40.68
N ARG A 378 34.06 -0.57 40.20
CA ARG A 378 34.36 -0.04 38.86
C ARG A 378 35.85 0.27 38.66
N ASP A 379 36.49 0.88 39.67
CA ASP A 379 37.92 1.19 39.64
C ASP A 379 38.80 -0.06 39.63
N SER A 380 38.43 -1.09 40.40
CA SER A 380 39.15 -2.37 40.42
C SER A 380 39.23 -3.03 39.04
N PHE A 381 38.14 -2.99 38.27
CA PHE A 381 38.12 -3.48 36.90
C PHE A 381 38.81 -2.55 35.91
N ALA A 382 38.78 -1.24 36.13
CA ALA A 382 39.48 -0.28 35.28
C ALA A 382 41.00 -0.49 35.31
N ASN A 383 41.53 -0.90 36.47
CA ASN A 383 42.95 -1.16 36.70
C ASN A 383 43.37 -2.62 36.41
N ARG A 384 42.45 -3.48 35.95
CA ARG A 384 42.73 -4.89 35.65
C ARG A 384 43.28 -5.07 34.23
N ASP A 385 44.37 -5.83 34.12
CA ASP A 385 44.97 -6.19 32.82
C ASP A 385 43.96 -6.90 31.91
N GLY A 386 43.85 -6.44 30.66
CA GLY A 386 42.93 -6.97 29.65
C GLY A 386 41.51 -6.39 29.63
N VAL A 387 41.12 -5.64 30.67
CA VAL A 387 39.80 -4.96 30.75
C VAL A 387 39.92 -3.50 30.34
N GLY A 388 40.74 -2.72 31.05
CA GLY A 388 40.94 -1.29 30.82
C GLY A 388 39.70 -0.42 31.06
N GLY A 389 39.86 0.89 30.87
CA GLY A 389 38.86 1.89 31.28
C GLY A 389 37.52 1.91 30.53
N GLN A 390 37.38 1.23 29.39
CA GLN A 390 36.08 1.15 28.70
C GLN A 390 35.32 -0.15 29.03
N LYS A 391 36.00 -1.32 28.97
CA LYS A 391 35.33 -2.59 29.29
C LYS A 391 34.98 -2.70 30.77
N CYS A 392 35.64 -1.96 31.66
CA CYS A 392 35.36 -2.00 33.10
C CYS A 392 33.88 -1.75 33.43
N LYS A 393 33.19 -0.92 32.63
CA LYS A 393 31.75 -0.65 32.76
C LYS A 393 30.92 -1.93 32.64
N ALA A 394 31.15 -2.71 31.59
CA ALA A 394 30.44 -3.96 31.34
C ALA A 394 30.76 -5.01 32.42
N TYR A 395 32.03 -5.10 32.84
CA TYR A 395 32.46 -5.99 33.93
C TYR A 395 31.81 -5.61 35.27
N THR A 396 31.71 -4.31 35.57
CA THR A 396 31.07 -3.81 36.80
C THR A 396 29.60 -4.18 36.84
N VAL A 397 28.87 -3.97 35.73
CA VAL A 397 27.44 -4.31 35.65
C VAL A 397 27.22 -5.82 35.74
N HIS A 398 28.06 -6.59 35.07
CA HIS A 398 28.01 -8.05 35.16
C HIS A 398 28.23 -8.55 36.59
N GLU A 399 29.23 -8.00 37.30
CA GLU A 399 29.50 -8.37 38.69
C GLU A 399 28.36 -7.97 39.64
N LEU A 400 27.77 -6.79 39.44
CA LEU A 400 26.60 -6.35 40.20
C LEU A 400 25.39 -7.30 40.05
N VAL A 401 25.18 -7.84 38.85
CA VAL A 401 24.09 -8.79 38.59
C VAL A 401 24.44 -10.19 39.12
N LYS A 402 25.68 -10.65 38.90
CA LYS A 402 26.11 -11.99 39.31
C LYS A 402 26.20 -12.14 40.83
N SER A 403 26.70 -11.12 41.52
CA SER A 403 26.93 -11.10 42.97
C SER A 403 25.82 -10.31 43.67
N GLN A 404 24.58 -10.44 43.19
CA GLN A 404 23.42 -9.66 43.64
C GLN A 404 23.21 -9.73 45.16
N ILE A 405 23.43 -10.88 45.78
CA ILE A 405 23.26 -11.09 47.23
C ILE A 405 24.17 -10.14 48.03
N ASP A 406 25.41 -9.93 47.55
CA ASP A 406 26.40 -9.09 48.22
C ASP A 406 26.05 -7.59 48.12
N TYR A 407 25.30 -7.20 47.09
CA TYR A 407 24.92 -5.82 46.82
C TYR A 407 23.44 -5.50 47.11
N GLU A 408 22.64 -6.48 47.56
CA GLU A 408 21.20 -6.34 47.76
C GLU A 408 20.85 -5.17 48.71
N ASN A 409 21.46 -5.14 49.90
CA ASN A 409 21.21 -4.10 50.90
C ASN A 409 21.61 -2.70 50.38
N ILE A 410 22.67 -2.62 49.57
CA ILE A 410 23.15 -1.38 48.94
C ILE A 410 22.12 -0.90 47.91
N LEU A 411 21.67 -1.79 47.03
CA LEU A 411 20.73 -1.50 45.95
C LEU A 411 19.33 -1.12 46.49
N GLN A 412 18.87 -1.76 47.57
CA GLN A 412 17.62 -1.41 48.24
C GLN A 412 17.69 -0.01 48.85
N LYS A 413 18.77 0.30 49.58
CA LYS A 413 18.97 1.61 50.22
C LYS A 413 19.08 2.76 49.21
N LEU A 414 19.67 2.51 48.04
CA LEU A 414 19.85 3.52 47.00
C LEU A 414 18.62 3.73 46.11
N HIS A 415 17.65 2.79 46.10
CA HIS A 415 16.55 2.72 45.11
C HIS A 415 15.82 4.05 44.89
N CYS A 416 15.33 4.70 45.96
CA CYS A 416 14.59 5.97 45.83
C CYS A 416 15.43 7.08 45.16
N SER A 417 16.67 7.29 45.61
CA SER A 417 17.57 8.30 45.05
C SER A 417 18.00 7.98 43.62
N LEU A 418 18.20 6.70 43.30
CA LEU A 418 18.48 6.26 41.93
C LEU A 418 17.30 6.61 41.01
N LYS A 419 16.07 6.29 41.43
CA LYS A 419 14.86 6.50 40.64
C LYS A 419 14.65 7.99 40.36
N GLU A 420 14.76 8.84 41.37
CA GLU A 420 14.69 10.31 41.19
C GLU A 420 15.74 10.82 40.20
N ALA A 421 16.98 10.32 40.29
CA ALA A 421 18.06 10.75 39.41
C ALA A 421 17.81 10.36 37.94
N LEU A 422 17.26 9.17 37.67
CA LEU A 422 16.93 8.76 36.31
C LEU A 422 15.70 9.51 35.76
N TYR A 423 14.67 9.71 36.59
CA TYR A 423 13.49 10.49 36.19
C TYR A 423 13.85 11.93 35.82
N ALA A 424 14.87 12.51 36.45
CA ALA A 424 15.40 13.82 36.09
C ALA A 424 16.10 13.85 34.72
N GLU A 425 16.54 12.71 34.19
CA GLU A 425 17.11 12.60 32.83
C GLU A 425 16.01 12.38 31.77
N MET A 426 14.79 12.00 32.19
CA MET A 426 13.61 11.84 31.32
C MET A 426 12.80 13.16 31.26
N ASN A 427 13.00 13.96 30.20
CA ASN A 427 12.49 15.33 30.12
C ASN A 427 11.04 15.48 29.59
N THR A 428 10.26 14.40 29.48
CA THR A 428 8.95 14.43 28.81
C THR A 428 7.79 13.98 29.69
N ASP A 429 6.86 14.88 29.96
CA ASP A 429 5.55 14.59 30.58
C ASP A 429 4.44 14.56 29.52
N SER A 430 4.63 13.77 28.45
CA SER A 430 3.65 13.65 27.38
C SER A 430 2.43 12.84 27.82
N LYS A 431 1.23 13.37 27.54
CA LYS A 431 -0.05 12.67 27.77
C LYS A 431 -0.70 12.19 26.46
N VAL A 432 0.04 12.13 25.36
CA VAL A 432 -0.52 11.84 24.03
C VAL A 432 -1.22 10.49 23.99
N LEU A 433 -0.59 9.44 24.53
CA LEU A 433 -1.19 8.11 24.52
C LEU A 433 -2.42 8.05 25.43
N ASP A 434 -2.39 8.70 26.60
CA ASP A 434 -3.54 8.74 27.50
C ASP A 434 -4.74 9.41 26.81
N SER A 435 -4.53 10.54 26.13
CA SER A 435 -5.57 11.23 25.37
C SER A 435 -6.12 10.39 24.20
N LEU A 436 -5.25 9.70 23.46
CA LEU A 436 -5.66 8.82 22.35
C LEU A 436 -6.44 7.60 22.84
N ILE A 437 -6.00 6.97 23.92
CA ILE A 437 -6.66 5.80 24.51
C ILE A 437 -8.00 6.21 25.11
N GLN A 438 -8.06 7.35 25.80
CA GLN A 438 -9.31 7.90 26.29
C GLN A 438 -10.31 8.13 25.15
N LEU A 439 -9.83 8.67 24.02
CA LEU A 439 -10.66 8.85 22.83
C LEU A 439 -11.21 7.51 22.32
N ILE A 440 -10.36 6.49 22.16
CA ILE A 440 -10.79 5.14 21.76
C ILE A 440 -11.82 4.58 22.73
N CYS A 441 -11.61 4.70 24.05
CA CYS A 441 -12.59 4.26 25.04
C CYS A 441 -13.91 5.00 24.90
N THR A 442 -13.91 6.32 24.73
CA THR A 442 -15.13 7.12 24.58
C THR A 442 -15.92 6.71 23.33
N PHE A 443 -15.26 6.49 22.19
CA PHE A 443 -15.91 6.01 20.95
C PHE A 443 -16.62 4.66 21.11
N ASN A 444 -16.22 3.83 22.07
CA ASN A 444 -16.70 2.46 22.22
C ASN A 444 -17.55 2.24 23.49
N ASN A 445 -17.60 3.22 24.41
CA ASN A 445 -18.38 3.14 25.66
C ASN A 445 -19.72 3.90 25.58
N GLU A 446 -19.88 4.86 24.67
CA GLU A 446 -21.11 5.62 24.49
C GLU A 446 -21.72 5.30 23.13
N ALA A 447 -23.06 5.24 23.05
CA ALA A 447 -23.83 5.20 21.81
C ALA A 447 -23.66 6.54 21.04
N CYS A 448 -22.44 6.83 20.60
CA CYS A 448 -22.07 8.11 20.02
C CYS A 448 -22.53 8.15 18.55
N MET A 449 -23.81 8.47 18.38
CA MET A 449 -24.40 8.98 17.14
C MET A 449 -23.90 10.40 16.90
N GLY A 450 -22.63 10.58 16.54
CA GLY A 450 -22.14 11.90 16.21
C GLY A 450 -20.64 11.96 15.99
N LEU A 451 -20.25 12.60 14.89
CA LEU A 451 -18.91 13.15 14.68
C LEU A 451 -18.53 13.94 15.93
N ILE A 452 -17.43 13.56 16.60
CA ILE A 452 -16.82 14.41 17.62
C ILE A 452 -16.60 15.77 16.98
N GLU A 453 -17.15 16.82 17.60
CA GLU A 453 -16.95 18.20 17.17
C GLU A 453 -15.47 18.41 16.87
N GLU A 454 -15.15 18.74 15.61
CA GLU A 454 -13.83 19.20 15.25
C GLU A 454 -13.56 20.42 16.12
N PHE A 455 -12.82 20.26 17.22
CA PHE A 455 -12.24 21.36 17.97
C PHE A 455 -11.21 22.03 17.05
N LEU A 456 -11.72 22.86 16.14
CA LEU A 456 -10.95 23.78 15.34
C LEU A 456 -10.59 24.94 16.25
N PRO A 457 -9.32 25.11 16.61
CA PRO A 457 -8.91 26.28 17.37
C PRO A 457 -9.27 27.56 16.60
N ASN A 458 -9.85 28.54 17.32
CA ASN A 458 -10.10 29.88 16.80
C ASN A 458 -8.79 30.49 16.25
N GLY A 459 -8.89 31.29 15.18
CA GLY A 459 -7.80 31.74 14.29
C GLY A 459 -6.60 32.51 14.87
N ASN A 460 -6.42 32.54 16.19
CA ASN A 460 -5.26 33.10 16.89
C ASN A 460 -4.56 32.08 17.84
N ALA A 461 -4.97 30.81 17.86
CA ALA A 461 -4.40 29.84 18.80
C ALA A 461 -3.02 29.32 18.37
N GLU A 462 -2.23 28.94 19.36
CA GLU A 462 -0.96 28.24 19.17
C GLU A 462 -1.21 26.87 18.55
N THR A 463 -1.10 26.75 17.22
CA THR A 463 -1.46 25.52 16.49
C THR A 463 -0.25 24.81 15.90
N CYS A 464 -0.32 23.49 15.87
CA CYS A 464 0.66 22.63 15.24
C CYS A 464 0.63 22.86 13.73
N PHE A 465 1.80 23.14 13.19
CA PHE A 465 1.97 23.43 11.77
C PHE A 465 1.56 22.28 10.84
N MET A 466 1.66 21.02 11.31
CA MET A 466 1.38 19.84 10.48
C MET A 466 -0.09 19.45 10.49
N CYS A 467 -0.68 19.25 11.67
CA CYS A 467 -2.07 18.76 11.80
C CYS A 467 -3.09 19.83 12.16
N GLY A 468 -2.67 21.01 12.62
CA GLY A 468 -3.56 22.09 13.07
C GLY A 468 -4.09 21.97 14.50
N GLU A 469 -3.72 20.95 15.27
CA GLU A 469 -4.09 20.83 16.70
C GLU A 469 -3.39 21.87 17.58
N ILE A 470 -3.92 22.19 18.76
CA ILE A 470 -3.27 23.11 19.70
C ILE A 470 -1.88 22.57 20.13
N SER A 471 -0.86 23.41 20.09
CA SER A 471 0.52 23.07 20.41
C SER A 471 1.27 24.30 20.94
N THR A 472 1.88 24.18 22.12
CA THR A 472 2.64 25.26 22.78
C THR A 472 4.16 25.16 22.59
N LYS A 473 4.67 24.01 22.11
CA LYS A 473 6.11 23.77 21.91
C LYS A 473 6.58 24.35 20.58
N GLU A 474 7.52 25.29 20.65
CA GLU A 474 8.19 25.89 19.49
C GLU A 474 9.38 25.05 19.02
N TYR A 475 9.56 24.96 17.70
CA TYR A 475 10.66 24.26 17.07
C TYR A 475 11.13 25.02 15.82
N LYS A 476 12.43 24.88 15.50
CA LYS A 476 13.02 25.41 14.28
C LYS A 476 13.08 24.31 13.22
N PRO A 477 12.34 24.42 12.10
CA PRO A 477 12.34 23.40 11.05
C PRO A 477 13.76 23.14 10.52
N GLY A 478 14.19 21.87 10.51
CA GLY A 478 15.46 21.47 9.90
C GLY A 478 15.42 21.49 8.35
N LYS A 479 16.54 21.13 7.71
CA LYS A 479 16.65 20.93 6.24
C LYS A 479 16.01 19.59 5.81
N HIS A 480 14.74 19.37 6.14
CA HIS A 480 13.99 18.14 5.85
C HIS A 480 12.95 18.34 4.74
N PHE A 481 12.28 17.28 4.29
CA PHE A 481 11.12 17.34 3.37
C PHE A 481 9.99 18.29 3.84
N LEU A 482 10.01 18.69 5.11
CA LEU A 482 9.13 19.65 5.77
C LEU A 482 9.64 21.11 5.67
N GLN A 483 10.16 21.51 4.50
CA GLN A 483 10.73 22.85 4.29
C GLN A 483 9.71 23.97 4.57
N SER A 484 10.20 25.18 4.86
CA SER A 484 9.45 26.44 4.91
C SER A 484 8.87 26.75 3.52
N GLY A 485 7.80 26.02 3.20
CA GLY A 485 7.01 26.13 1.98
C GLY A 485 6.49 24.81 1.42
N GLY A 486 6.85 23.69 2.04
CA GLY A 486 6.24 22.39 1.85
C GLY A 486 5.12 22.13 2.87
N PHE A 487 4.07 21.48 2.37
CA PHE A 487 2.95 20.83 3.09
C PHE A 487 2.44 21.55 4.34
N THR A 488 1.49 22.46 4.12
CA THR A 488 0.58 22.99 5.14
C THR A 488 -0.70 23.40 4.42
N LYS A 489 -1.86 22.92 4.90
CA LYS A 489 -3.18 23.41 4.46
C LYS A 489 -3.66 24.61 5.31
N ARG A 490 -2.92 25.02 6.37
CA ARG A 490 -3.52 25.76 7.50
C ARG A 490 -2.63 26.85 8.16
N VAL A 491 -1.40 27.11 7.71
CA VAL A 491 -0.55 28.21 8.27
C VAL A 491 0.18 28.99 7.18
N THR A 492 0.26 30.31 7.36
CA THR A 492 0.95 31.27 6.47
C THR A 492 2.47 31.07 6.49
N TYR A 493 3.10 31.25 5.32
CA TYR A 493 4.52 30.96 5.03
C TYR A 493 5.55 31.80 5.83
N LYS A 494 5.14 32.72 6.71
CA LYS A 494 5.99 33.81 7.23
C LYS A 494 6.63 33.57 8.60
N ASP A 495 6.26 32.52 9.33
CA ASP A 495 6.79 32.29 10.69
C ASP A 495 8.13 31.53 10.69
N GLN A 496 9.15 32.11 11.34
CA GLN A 496 10.51 31.57 11.45
C GLN A 496 10.59 30.37 12.42
N TYR A 497 9.68 30.31 13.39
CA TYR A 497 9.50 29.20 14.33
C TYR A 497 8.14 28.54 14.08
N LYS A 498 8.10 27.21 14.04
CA LYS A 498 6.88 26.43 13.83
C LYS A 498 6.57 25.62 15.09
N ARG A 499 5.30 25.35 15.36
CA ARG A 499 4.87 24.55 16.51
C ARG A 499 4.57 23.12 16.08
N TYR A 500 4.94 22.14 16.92
CA TYR A 500 4.77 20.71 16.64
C TYR A 500 4.12 20.02 17.84
N CYS A 501 2.95 19.40 17.65
CA CYS A 501 2.33 18.61 18.72
C CYS A 501 3.05 17.27 18.87
N ASP A 502 2.93 16.68 20.06
CA ASP A 502 3.58 15.42 20.40
C ASP A 502 3.11 14.25 19.50
N LYS A 503 1.87 14.24 18.98
CA LYS A 503 1.42 13.26 17.95
C LYS A 503 2.23 13.37 16.66
N CYS A 504 2.41 14.60 16.17
CA CYS A 504 3.18 14.84 14.94
C CYS A 504 4.66 14.53 15.15
N GLN A 505 5.19 14.71 16.36
CA GLN A 505 6.56 14.33 16.70
C GLN A 505 6.75 12.80 16.64
N ILE A 506 5.79 12.00 17.14
CA ILE A 506 5.81 10.54 16.99
C ILE A 506 5.78 10.15 15.50
N GLU A 507 4.84 10.71 14.74
CA GLU A 507 4.73 10.48 13.29
C GLU A 507 6.03 10.84 12.56
N HIS A 508 6.69 11.93 12.96
CA HIS A 508 7.97 12.33 12.38
C HIS A 508 9.06 11.27 12.59
N GLN A 509 9.16 10.67 13.79
CA GLN A 509 10.10 9.58 14.04
C GLN A 509 9.76 8.33 13.24
N LEU A 510 8.47 7.98 13.13
CA LEU A 510 8.01 6.86 12.33
C LEU A 510 8.32 7.05 10.83
N ILE A 511 8.08 8.25 10.28
CA ILE A 511 8.42 8.57 8.88
C ILE A 511 9.92 8.50 8.67
N ASN A 512 10.71 9.06 9.59
CA ASN A 512 12.17 9.02 9.49
C ASN A 512 12.68 7.58 9.44
N HIS A 513 12.16 6.71 10.30
CA HIS A 513 12.51 5.30 10.30
C HIS A 513 12.08 4.59 9.01
N LEU A 514 10.86 4.85 8.53
CA LEU A 514 10.35 4.31 7.26
C LEU A 514 11.23 4.72 6.06
N VAL A 515 11.67 5.98 6.02
CA VAL A 515 12.53 6.52 4.95
C VAL A 515 13.93 5.89 5.00
N GLU A 516 14.52 5.77 6.19
CA GLU A 516 15.84 5.17 6.39
C GLU A 516 15.85 3.68 6.04
N THR A 517 14.84 2.93 6.50
CA THR A 517 14.69 1.50 6.19
C THR A 517 14.44 1.24 4.70
N SER A 518 13.81 2.19 4.02
CA SER A 518 13.63 2.16 2.55
C SER A 518 14.89 2.58 1.76
N GLY A 519 16.01 2.88 2.43
CA GLY A 519 17.28 3.26 1.78
C GLY A 519 17.32 4.68 1.20
N PHE A 520 16.39 5.54 1.61
CA PHE A 520 16.32 6.94 1.16
C PHE A 520 16.90 7.89 2.20
N ARG A 521 17.27 9.11 1.77
CA ARG A 521 17.77 10.16 2.68
C ARG A 521 16.65 11.13 3.04
N LYS A 522 16.66 11.62 4.28
CA LYS A 522 15.63 12.52 4.85
C LYS A 522 15.53 13.89 4.16
N ASP A 523 16.56 14.29 3.42
CA ASP A 523 16.65 15.54 2.66
C ASP A 523 16.22 15.40 1.19
N GLU A 524 15.85 14.19 0.75
CA GLU A 524 15.39 13.94 -0.60
C GLU A 524 13.92 14.37 -0.81
N HIS A 525 13.55 14.58 -2.07
CA HIS A 525 12.17 14.87 -2.40
C HIS A 525 11.36 13.57 -2.42
N LEU A 526 10.59 13.32 -1.36
CA LEU A 526 9.85 12.08 -1.16
C LEU A 526 8.40 12.18 -1.63
N LEU A 527 7.90 11.09 -2.20
CA LEU A 527 6.49 10.79 -2.41
C LEU A 527 6.07 9.67 -1.47
N PHE A 528 4.84 9.69 -0.99
CA PHE A 528 4.28 8.62 -0.14
C PHE A 528 3.08 8.02 -0.84
N PHE A 529 3.18 6.73 -1.16
CA PHE A 529 2.13 5.94 -1.79
C PHE A 529 1.47 5.07 -0.74
N TYR A 530 0.14 5.17 -0.64
CA TYR A 530 -0.66 4.43 0.32
C TYR A 530 -1.44 3.36 -0.44
N PHE A 531 -1.01 2.12 -0.30
CA PHE A 531 -1.66 0.96 -0.90
C PHE A 531 -2.71 0.40 0.05
N TYR A 532 -3.88 0.04 -0.47
CA TYR A 532 -4.98 -0.59 0.26
C TYR A 532 -5.83 -1.38 -0.74
N PHE A 533 -6.53 -2.43 -0.31
CA PHE A 533 -7.37 -3.21 -1.23
C PHE A 533 -8.71 -2.50 -1.50
N ASP A 534 -9.53 -2.39 -0.46
CA ASP A 534 -10.84 -1.77 -0.53
C ASP A 534 -11.16 -1.13 0.83
N SER A 535 -12.42 -0.71 1.04
CA SER A 535 -12.84 -0.15 2.34
C SER A 535 -12.73 -1.14 3.49
N ILE A 536 -12.77 -2.45 3.20
CA ILE A 536 -12.47 -3.53 4.12
C ILE A 536 -11.52 -4.53 3.48
N PHE A 537 -10.78 -5.23 4.33
CA PHE A 537 -10.01 -6.41 3.97
C PHE A 537 -10.04 -7.41 5.11
N PHE A 538 -9.88 -8.70 4.84
CA PHE A 538 -9.85 -9.70 5.91
C PHE A 538 -8.57 -9.57 6.74
N ASN A 539 -8.61 -10.08 7.97
CA ASN A 539 -7.45 -10.08 8.85
C ASN A 539 -6.40 -11.13 8.43
N VAL A 540 -5.23 -10.67 7.98
CA VAL A 540 -4.15 -11.53 7.47
C VAL A 540 -3.26 -12.17 8.54
N ASP A 541 -3.32 -11.69 9.78
CA ASP A 541 -2.44 -12.08 10.88
C ASP A 541 -2.30 -13.60 11.12
N PRO A 542 -3.36 -14.44 11.07
CA PRO A 542 -3.21 -15.89 11.27
C PRO A 542 -2.31 -16.53 10.21
N PHE A 543 -2.16 -15.89 9.06
CA PHE A 543 -1.47 -16.41 7.88
C PHE A 543 -0.26 -15.56 7.50
N TYR A 544 0.24 -14.70 8.39
CA TYR A 544 1.30 -13.72 8.09
C TYR A 544 2.50 -14.35 7.36
N LYS A 545 2.96 -15.53 7.80
CA LYS A 545 4.08 -16.23 7.16
C LYS A 545 3.79 -16.63 5.72
N GLN A 546 2.60 -17.15 5.45
CA GLN A 546 2.18 -17.59 4.11
C GLN A 546 1.86 -16.39 3.22
N MET A 547 1.21 -15.36 3.76
CA MET A 547 0.89 -14.10 3.08
C MET A 547 2.16 -13.32 2.70
N ASN A 548 3.24 -13.46 3.47
CA ASN A 548 4.55 -12.93 3.13
C ASN A 548 5.21 -13.61 1.93
N ASN A 549 4.76 -14.79 1.51
CA ASN A 549 5.29 -15.43 0.29
C ASN A 549 4.62 -14.90 -0.98
N VAL A 550 3.49 -14.18 -0.85
CA VAL A 550 2.81 -13.54 -1.97
C VAL A 550 3.39 -12.13 -2.14
N ASP A 551 4.58 -12.09 -2.74
CA ASP A 551 5.34 -10.87 -2.98
C ASP A 551 4.93 -10.18 -4.28
N ILE A 552 4.69 -8.88 -4.20
CA ILE A 552 4.53 -8.00 -5.35
C ILE A 552 5.77 -7.12 -5.45
N THR A 553 6.59 -7.35 -6.48
CA THR A 553 7.77 -6.54 -6.76
C THR A 553 7.68 -5.96 -8.16
N VAL A 554 7.42 -4.66 -8.22
CA VAL A 554 7.32 -3.90 -9.47
C VAL A 554 8.55 -3.03 -9.63
N HIS A 555 9.38 -3.39 -10.60
CA HIS A 555 10.46 -2.53 -11.04
C HIS A 555 9.94 -1.48 -12.03
N GLY A 556 10.23 -0.22 -11.74
CA GLY A 556 10.05 0.90 -12.66
C GLY A 556 11.01 0.83 -13.85
N THR A 557 10.90 1.80 -14.76
CA THR A 557 11.70 1.83 -16.00
C THR A 557 13.19 2.02 -15.71
N GLU A 558 14.00 0.97 -15.92
CA GLU A 558 15.48 0.83 -15.96
C GLU A 558 16.32 1.46 -14.82
N SER A 559 15.78 2.39 -14.01
CA SER A 559 16.42 2.82 -12.78
C SER A 559 15.95 1.94 -11.64
N GLU A 560 16.85 1.14 -11.08
CA GLU A 560 16.65 0.27 -9.90
C GLU A 560 15.99 0.97 -8.70
N LYS A 561 15.98 2.31 -8.67
CA LYS A 561 15.52 3.16 -7.56
C LYS A 561 14.04 3.54 -7.60
N LEU A 562 13.30 3.16 -8.64
CA LEU A 562 11.83 3.30 -8.70
C LEU A 562 11.21 1.91 -8.59
N THR A 563 11.44 1.23 -7.47
CA THR A 563 10.89 -0.10 -7.22
C THR A 563 9.81 0.01 -6.15
N VAL A 564 8.65 -0.63 -6.39
CA VAL A 564 7.63 -0.89 -5.37
C VAL A 564 7.76 -2.36 -5.00
N ALA A 565 8.00 -2.66 -3.73
CA ALA A 565 8.03 -4.03 -3.23
C ALA A 565 7.24 -4.12 -1.93
N PHE A 566 6.26 -5.03 -1.88
CA PHE A 566 5.51 -5.39 -0.68
C PHE A 566 4.88 -6.76 -0.83
N SER A 567 4.53 -7.39 0.28
CA SER A 567 3.81 -8.66 0.35
C SER A 567 2.37 -8.46 0.83
N LEU A 568 1.50 -9.46 0.66
CA LEU A 568 0.17 -9.44 1.29
C LEU A 568 0.26 -9.38 2.83
N GLY A 569 1.32 -9.93 3.41
CA GLY A 569 1.56 -9.86 4.85
C GLY A 569 1.81 -8.42 5.35
N ASN A 570 2.11 -7.45 4.47
CA ASN A 570 2.21 -6.05 4.89
C ASN A 570 0.86 -5.39 5.22
N PHE A 571 -0.28 -6.04 4.92
CA PHE A 571 -1.63 -5.55 5.19
C PHE A 571 -2.19 -6.04 6.54
N GLU A 572 -1.33 -6.22 7.55
CA GLU A 572 -1.75 -6.35 8.96
C GLU A 572 -2.61 -5.16 9.41
N THR A 573 -2.46 -4.02 8.77
CA THR A 573 -3.31 -2.83 8.92
C THR A 573 -4.05 -2.56 7.60
N PRO A 574 -5.14 -1.76 7.60
CA PRO A 574 -5.98 -1.56 6.42
C PRO A 574 -5.28 -0.96 5.19
N PHE A 575 -4.05 -0.46 5.35
CA PHE A 575 -3.23 0.11 4.29
C PHE A 575 -1.75 -0.09 4.59
N HIS A 576 -0.91 0.02 3.56
CA HIS A 576 0.55 -0.04 3.59
C HIS A 576 1.15 1.22 2.94
N ILE A 577 2.19 1.80 3.54
CA ILE A 577 2.80 3.05 3.07
C ILE A 577 4.19 2.77 2.50
N ILE A 578 4.43 3.21 1.27
CA ILE A 578 5.73 3.10 0.59
C ILE A 578 6.24 4.49 0.22
N PRO A 579 7.39 4.94 0.79
CA PRO A 579 8.03 6.16 0.34
C PRO A 579 8.80 5.92 -0.97
N MET A 580 8.92 6.94 -1.81
CA MET A 580 9.84 6.95 -2.96
C MET A 580 10.55 8.29 -3.09
N ALA A 581 11.87 8.25 -3.30
CA ALA A 581 12.65 9.46 -3.55
C ALA A 581 12.72 9.82 -5.03
N ILE A 582 12.28 11.04 -5.37
CA ILE A 582 12.55 11.67 -6.67
C ILE A 582 13.88 12.42 -6.59
N ARG A 583 14.95 11.80 -7.08
CA ARG A 583 16.26 12.44 -7.19
C ARG A 583 16.40 13.14 -8.53
N LEU A 584 16.79 14.41 -8.54
CA LEU A 584 17.22 15.07 -9.77
C LEU A 584 18.63 14.58 -10.16
N PRO A 585 18.90 14.35 -11.44
CA PRO A 585 20.22 13.90 -11.91
C PRO A 585 21.24 15.01 -11.68
N LYS A 586 22.47 14.64 -11.31
CA LYS A 586 23.51 15.64 -10.96
C LYS A 586 24.06 16.36 -12.18
N VAL A 587 24.18 15.73 -13.35
CA VAL A 587 24.63 16.33 -14.62
C VAL A 587 24.14 15.42 -15.78
N SER A 588 23.66 15.98 -16.91
CA SER A 588 23.35 15.35 -18.22
C SER A 588 21.92 14.88 -18.59
N ASP A 589 20.95 14.88 -17.67
CA ASP A 589 19.58 14.41 -18.01
C ASP A 589 18.55 15.57 -17.96
N ASN A 590 17.82 15.74 -19.07
CA ASN A 590 16.78 16.75 -19.26
C ASN A 590 15.45 16.39 -18.54
N SER A 591 15.39 15.27 -17.81
CA SER A 591 14.16 14.88 -17.10
C SER A 591 13.83 15.87 -15.97
N SER A 592 12.63 16.47 -16.08
CA SER A 592 12.12 17.36 -15.04
C SER A 592 11.64 16.58 -13.81
N ARG A 593 11.49 17.28 -12.68
CA ARG A 593 10.86 16.70 -11.47
C ARG A 593 9.48 16.12 -11.76
N SER A 594 8.68 16.78 -12.59
CA SER A 594 7.36 16.29 -13.02
C SER A 594 7.46 15.00 -13.83
N THR A 595 8.47 14.87 -14.69
CA THR A 595 8.71 13.64 -15.48
C THR A 595 9.02 12.46 -14.56
N ARG A 596 9.89 12.67 -13.56
CA ARG A 596 10.25 11.62 -12.60
C ARG A 596 9.10 11.27 -11.65
N ARG A 597 8.28 12.26 -11.26
CA ARG A 597 7.03 12.04 -10.52
C ARG A 597 6.04 11.19 -11.33
N ALA A 598 5.84 11.49 -12.61
CA ALA A 598 5.00 10.68 -13.49
C ALA A 598 5.49 9.23 -13.58
N ARG A 599 6.81 8.97 -13.59
CA ARG A 599 7.34 7.59 -13.53
C ARG A 599 7.08 6.87 -12.22
N ALA A 600 7.22 7.56 -11.09
CA ALA A 600 6.90 6.99 -9.79
C ALA A 600 5.41 6.59 -9.75
N ILE A 601 4.54 7.45 -10.28
CA ILE A 601 3.10 7.16 -10.43
C ILE A 601 2.86 5.99 -11.39
N HIS A 602 3.56 5.92 -12.53
CA HIS A 602 3.49 4.77 -13.44
C HIS A 602 3.84 3.47 -12.72
N THR A 603 4.92 3.48 -11.92
CA THR A 603 5.35 2.32 -11.12
C THR A 603 4.28 1.93 -10.10
N ALA A 604 3.64 2.90 -9.44
CA ALA A 604 2.54 2.65 -8.51
C ALA A 604 1.28 2.10 -9.19
N ILE A 605 0.91 2.60 -10.38
CA ILE A 605 -0.21 2.07 -11.18
C ILE A 605 0.07 0.61 -11.58
N LYS A 606 1.29 0.32 -12.02
CA LYS A 606 1.71 -1.05 -12.34
C LYS A 606 1.67 -1.95 -11.11
N ALA A 607 2.09 -1.45 -9.94
CA ALA A 607 1.93 -2.18 -8.69
C ALA A 607 0.46 -2.45 -8.33
N CYS A 608 -0.47 -1.51 -8.59
CA CYS A 608 -1.90 -1.76 -8.43
C CYS A 608 -2.38 -2.92 -9.33
N LEU A 609 -1.93 -2.96 -10.59
CA LEU A 609 -2.29 -4.02 -11.54
C LEU A 609 -1.72 -5.40 -11.19
N GLU A 610 -0.53 -5.45 -10.59
CA GLU A 610 0.10 -6.72 -10.18
C GLU A 610 -0.41 -7.23 -8.83
N SER A 611 -0.87 -6.34 -7.95
CA SER A 611 -1.35 -6.71 -6.61
C SER A 611 -2.86 -6.79 -6.47
N GLY A 612 -3.63 -6.11 -7.32
CA GLY A 612 -5.06 -5.87 -7.08
C GLY A 612 -5.30 -4.90 -5.93
N CYS A 613 -4.30 -4.14 -5.49
CA CYS A 613 -4.48 -3.00 -4.58
C CYS A 613 -4.95 -1.77 -5.35
N LYS A 614 -5.46 -0.81 -4.59
CA LYS A 614 -5.59 0.60 -4.94
C LYS A 614 -4.45 1.38 -4.34
N CYS A 615 -4.19 2.56 -4.87
CA CYS A 615 -3.16 3.45 -4.36
C CYS A 615 -3.62 4.90 -4.33
N VAL A 616 -3.38 5.58 -3.20
CA VAL A 616 -3.45 7.04 -3.12
C VAL A 616 -2.07 7.64 -2.91
N LEU A 617 -1.75 8.66 -3.71
CA LEU A 617 -0.59 9.51 -3.53
C LEU A 617 -1.01 10.75 -2.74
N THR A 618 -0.64 10.77 -1.46
CA THR A 618 -0.92 11.88 -0.53
C THR A 618 0.32 12.24 0.30
N SER A 619 0.27 13.40 0.93
CA SER A 619 1.29 13.79 1.90
C SER A 619 1.12 13.02 3.21
N PRO A 620 2.19 12.82 3.99
CA PRO A 620 2.03 12.42 5.38
C PRO A 620 1.22 13.47 6.15
N TYR A 621 0.65 13.12 7.31
CA TYR A 621 -0.19 13.99 8.15
C TYR A 621 -1.57 14.36 7.56
N THR A 622 -2.07 13.62 6.57
CA THR A 622 -3.44 13.74 6.08
C THR A 622 -4.28 12.57 6.58
N ILE A 623 -5.58 12.79 6.77
CA ILE A 623 -6.52 11.70 7.07
C ILE A 623 -6.59 10.80 5.84
N LEU A 624 -6.31 9.51 5.99
CA LEU A 624 -6.50 8.55 4.91
C LEU A 624 -7.97 8.48 4.52
N ARG A 625 -8.21 8.63 3.22
CA ARG A 625 -9.50 8.42 2.58
C ARG A 625 -9.37 7.23 1.64
N THR A 626 -10.34 6.33 1.67
CA THR A 626 -10.47 5.28 0.65
C THR A 626 -11.21 5.86 -0.55
N TYR A 627 -10.67 5.66 -1.74
CA TYR A 627 -11.18 6.20 -2.99
C TYR A 627 -11.90 5.11 -3.80
N ASN A 628 -12.76 5.54 -4.73
CA ASN A 628 -13.49 4.63 -5.62
C ASN A 628 -12.60 4.18 -6.79
N GLU A 629 -11.57 4.97 -7.06
CA GLU A 629 -10.56 4.86 -8.09
C GLU A 629 -9.47 3.83 -7.73
N VAL A 630 -8.90 3.18 -8.74
CA VAL A 630 -7.71 2.33 -8.59
C VAL A 630 -6.49 3.16 -8.20
N PHE A 631 -6.33 4.34 -8.80
CA PHE A 631 -5.27 5.27 -8.45
C PHE A 631 -5.80 6.69 -8.32
N TYR A 632 -5.45 7.36 -7.22
CA TYR A 632 -5.79 8.77 -7.01
C TYR A 632 -4.59 9.56 -6.50
N ASN A 633 -4.39 10.75 -7.05
CA ASN A 633 -3.35 11.68 -6.61
C ASN A 633 -3.99 12.95 -6.07
N GLU A 634 -3.83 13.20 -4.77
CA GLU A 634 -4.43 14.37 -4.14
C GLU A 634 -3.81 15.70 -4.59
N GLN A 635 -2.60 15.67 -5.14
CA GLN A 635 -1.85 16.86 -5.55
C GLN A 635 -1.24 16.66 -6.94
N PRO A 636 -2.07 16.56 -7.99
CA PRO A 636 -1.59 16.22 -9.32
C PRO A 636 -0.96 17.42 -10.02
N SER A 637 0.17 17.19 -10.70
CA SER A 637 0.76 18.18 -11.60
C SER A 637 0.01 18.27 -12.94
N THR A 638 0.21 19.34 -13.70
CA THR A 638 -0.41 19.51 -15.02
C THR A 638 -0.06 18.37 -15.98
N LEU A 639 1.16 17.84 -15.90
CA LEU A 639 1.59 16.69 -16.71
C LEU A 639 0.79 15.44 -16.35
N GLU A 640 0.60 15.17 -15.05
CA GLU A 640 -0.15 14.02 -14.55
C GLU A 640 -1.60 14.06 -15.03
N LYS A 641 -2.26 15.24 -14.97
CA LYS A 641 -3.61 15.44 -15.50
C LYS A 641 -3.68 15.22 -17.01
N ASN A 642 -2.74 15.77 -17.76
CA ASN A 642 -2.72 15.66 -19.23
C ASN A 642 -2.51 14.22 -19.72
N LEU A 643 -1.83 13.39 -18.92
CA LEU A 643 -1.61 11.98 -19.19
C LEU A 643 -2.72 11.07 -18.61
N GLY A 644 -3.70 11.63 -17.88
CA GLY A 644 -4.76 10.87 -17.22
C GLY A 644 -4.24 9.98 -16.08
N MET A 645 -3.14 10.39 -15.43
CA MET A 645 -2.48 9.64 -14.35
C MET A 645 -2.83 10.16 -12.96
N ASP A 646 -3.66 11.19 -12.87
CA ASP A 646 -4.10 11.79 -11.61
C ASP A 646 -5.28 11.04 -10.98
N CYS A 647 -6.17 10.50 -11.82
CA CYS A 647 -7.38 9.81 -11.41
C CYS A 647 -7.66 8.65 -12.38
N VAL A 648 -7.48 7.41 -11.91
CA VAL A 648 -7.68 6.20 -12.71
C VAL A 648 -8.85 5.40 -12.14
N GLY A 649 -9.97 5.42 -12.86
CA GLY A 649 -11.24 4.86 -12.40
C GLY A 649 -11.17 3.35 -12.14
N TYR A 650 -10.85 2.56 -13.17
CA TYR A 650 -10.96 1.10 -13.16
C TYR A 650 -9.64 0.39 -13.51
N TYR A 651 -9.53 -0.91 -13.19
CA TYR A 651 -8.30 -1.68 -13.48
C TYR A 651 -8.06 -1.80 -14.99
N ARG A 652 -9.13 -1.89 -15.79
CA ARG A 652 -9.01 -1.83 -17.27
C ARG A 652 -8.38 -0.53 -17.77
N ASP A 653 -8.70 0.61 -17.14
CA ASP A 653 -8.16 1.91 -17.52
C ASP A 653 -6.70 2.03 -17.08
N ALA A 654 -6.38 1.52 -15.89
CA ALA A 654 -5.01 1.40 -15.41
C ALA A 654 -4.16 0.55 -16.36
N LYS A 655 -4.68 -0.58 -16.86
CA LYS A 655 -4.01 -1.45 -17.84
C LYS A 655 -3.75 -0.72 -19.16
N LEU A 656 -4.70 0.10 -19.60
CA LEU A 656 -4.55 0.94 -20.79
C LEU A 656 -3.45 1.99 -20.60
N ILE A 657 -3.46 2.70 -19.47
CA ILE A 657 -2.46 3.72 -19.11
C ILE A 657 -1.07 3.09 -18.98
N ASP A 658 -0.94 1.96 -18.29
CA ASP A 658 0.32 1.23 -18.15
C ASP A 658 0.90 0.83 -19.51
N LYS A 659 0.08 0.24 -20.40
CA LYS A 659 0.52 -0.11 -21.76
C LYS A 659 0.96 1.12 -22.56
N ARG A 660 0.20 2.23 -22.51
CA ARG A 660 0.55 3.49 -23.19
C ARG A 660 1.89 4.05 -22.69
N LEU A 661 2.07 4.10 -21.37
CA LEU A 661 3.31 4.58 -20.74
C LEU A 661 4.49 3.67 -21.07
N THR A 662 4.29 2.36 -21.04
CA THR A 662 5.31 1.35 -21.36
C THR A 662 5.78 1.49 -22.80
N VAL A 663 4.86 1.67 -23.75
CA VAL A 663 5.22 1.93 -25.16
C VAL A 663 6.06 3.19 -25.29
N VAL A 664 5.63 4.30 -24.67
CA VAL A 664 6.36 5.58 -24.74
C VAL A 664 7.76 5.49 -24.12
N ASN A 665 7.88 4.85 -22.96
CA ASN A 665 9.15 4.69 -22.26
C ASN A 665 10.09 3.72 -22.98
N LYS A 666 9.61 2.67 -23.66
CA LYS A 666 10.47 1.79 -24.47
C LYS A 666 11.20 2.51 -25.60
N MET A 667 10.64 3.61 -26.12
CA MET A 667 11.19 4.30 -27.30
C MET A 667 12.28 5.32 -27.00
N ASP A 668 12.30 5.92 -25.80
CA ASP A 668 13.27 6.99 -25.44
C ASP A 668 13.62 6.94 -23.94
N GLY A 669 13.43 5.76 -23.31
CA GLY A 669 13.71 5.49 -21.90
C GLY A 669 13.27 6.62 -20.97
N MET A 670 14.26 7.34 -20.43
CA MET A 670 14.04 8.41 -19.48
C MET A 670 13.42 9.71 -20.05
N LYS A 671 13.33 9.88 -21.37
CA LYS A 671 12.90 11.15 -22.00
C LYS A 671 11.53 11.08 -22.67
N GLY A 672 10.94 9.89 -22.83
CA GLY A 672 9.66 9.71 -23.53
C GLY A 672 8.50 10.55 -22.96
N LEU A 673 8.31 10.54 -21.64
CA LEU A 673 7.26 11.33 -20.96
C LEU A 673 7.46 12.84 -21.02
N HIS A 674 8.70 13.31 -21.19
CA HIS A 674 8.95 14.73 -21.41
C HIS A 674 8.53 15.14 -22.82
N ARG A 675 8.65 14.25 -23.81
CA ARG A 675 8.30 14.55 -25.21
C ARG A 675 6.83 14.33 -25.51
N ILE A 676 6.19 13.37 -24.85
CA ILE A 676 4.75 13.11 -24.96
C ILE A 676 4.05 13.67 -23.73
N GLN A 677 3.41 14.82 -23.93
CA GLN A 677 2.66 15.52 -22.87
C GLN A 677 1.20 15.07 -22.78
N GLN A 678 0.68 14.38 -23.80
CA GLN A 678 -0.70 13.85 -23.89
C GLN A 678 -0.69 12.55 -24.69
N PHE A 679 -1.52 11.57 -24.31
CA PHE A 679 -1.70 10.30 -25.05
C PHE A 679 -2.70 10.43 -26.20
N LYS A 680 -2.36 11.23 -27.21
CA LYS A 680 -3.15 11.38 -28.43
C LYS A 680 -2.36 10.87 -29.63
N ARG A 681 -3.04 10.32 -30.65
CA ARG A 681 -2.36 9.83 -31.87
C ARG A 681 -1.46 10.91 -32.48
N ILE A 682 -1.94 12.14 -32.56
CA ILE A 682 -1.20 13.30 -33.10
C ILE A 682 0.07 13.69 -32.32
N THR A 683 0.25 13.23 -31.08
CA THR A 683 1.49 13.46 -30.32
C THR A 683 2.38 12.23 -30.31
N VAL A 684 1.78 11.04 -30.24
CA VAL A 684 2.47 9.76 -30.12
C VAL A 684 3.07 9.32 -31.46
N VAL A 685 2.31 9.36 -32.56
CA VAL A 685 2.78 8.90 -33.89
C VAL A 685 4.00 9.71 -34.36
N PRO A 686 4.00 11.06 -34.32
CA PRO A 686 5.19 11.84 -34.70
C PRO A 686 6.40 11.60 -33.79
N TYR A 687 6.17 11.21 -32.53
CA TYR A 687 7.26 10.85 -31.63
C TYR A 687 7.85 9.48 -32.01
N ILE A 688 7.00 8.48 -32.24
CA ILE A 688 7.40 7.14 -32.67
C ILE A 688 8.23 7.23 -33.95
N LYS A 689 7.72 7.93 -34.98
CA LYS A 689 8.43 8.12 -36.24
C LYS A 689 9.83 8.70 -36.07
N ARG A 690 10.03 9.60 -35.10
CA ARG A 690 11.34 10.18 -34.77
C ARG A 690 12.30 9.24 -34.05
N GLN A 691 11.79 8.21 -33.38
CA GLN A 691 12.61 7.22 -32.66
C GLN A 691 12.84 5.93 -33.47
N THR A 692 12.01 5.66 -34.48
CA THR A 692 12.12 4.46 -35.32
C THR A 692 12.91 4.73 -36.59
N GLU A 693 13.91 3.91 -36.88
CA GLU A 693 14.69 3.98 -38.12
C GLU A 693 13.85 3.60 -39.36
N TYR A 694 13.06 2.52 -39.27
CA TYR A 694 12.19 2.02 -40.35
C TYR A 694 10.71 2.12 -39.97
N PHE A 695 10.14 3.33 -40.08
CA PHE A 695 8.78 3.63 -39.63
C PHE A 695 7.68 2.81 -40.33
N GLU A 696 7.84 2.48 -41.62
CA GLU A 696 6.87 1.68 -42.38
C GLU A 696 6.74 0.25 -41.86
N ASN A 697 7.87 -0.47 -41.74
CA ASN A 697 7.88 -1.82 -41.19
C ASN A 697 7.35 -1.84 -39.75
N TRP A 698 7.71 -0.81 -38.97
CA TRP A 698 7.22 -0.66 -37.61
C TRP A 698 5.69 -0.49 -37.58
N THR A 699 5.13 0.33 -38.47
CA THR A 699 3.68 0.57 -38.58
C THR A 699 2.93 -0.67 -39.06
N GLN A 700 3.44 -1.38 -40.07
CA GLN A 700 2.83 -2.63 -40.54
C GLN A 700 2.75 -3.71 -39.44
N LYS A 701 3.78 -3.77 -38.58
CA LYS A 701 3.88 -4.74 -37.48
C LYS A 701 3.06 -4.35 -36.24
N ASN A 702 3.01 -3.06 -35.89
CA ASN A 702 2.48 -2.60 -34.60
C ASN A 702 1.28 -1.63 -34.70
N GLY A 703 0.86 -1.27 -35.92
CA GLY A 703 -0.13 -0.21 -36.12
C GLY A 703 -1.53 -0.59 -35.66
N ASP A 704 -1.97 -1.84 -35.90
CA ASP A 704 -3.26 -2.33 -35.35
C ASP A 704 -3.25 -2.30 -33.81
N PHE A 705 -2.15 -2.76 -33.20
CA PHE A 705 -1.95 -2.69 -31.74
C PHE A 705 -1.96 -1.25 -31.21
N LEU A 706 -1.35 -0.29 -31.92
CA LEU A 706 -1.43 1.12 -31.54
C LEU A 706 -2.86 1.67 -31.66
N ASN A 707 -3.58 1.29 -32.71
CA ASN A 707 -4.96 1.72 -32.90
C ASN A 707 -5.84 1.22 -31.76
N ASP A 708 -5.70 -0.03 -31.35
CA ASP A 708 -6.40 -0.58 -30.19
C ASP A 708 -5.98 0.12 -28.89
N LEU A 709 -4.68 0.39 -28.71
CA LEU A 709 -4.13 0.95 -27.48
C LEU A 709 -4.53 2.42 -27.25
N PHE A 710 -4.59 3.21 -28.31
CA PHE A 710 -4.98 4.62 -28.23
C PHE A 710 -6.47 4.83 -28.59
N GLY A 711 -7.15 3.78 -29.08
CA GLY A 711 -8.54 3.79 -29.53
C GLY A 711 -8.77 4.71 -30.74
N ASP A 712 -10.03 4.79 -31.16
CA ASP A 712 -10.54 5.79 -32.11
C ASP A 712 -10.80 7.14 -31.42
N THR A 713 -9.88 7.58 -30.57
CA THR A 713 -10.02 8.87 -29.88
C THR A 713 -9.42 9.99 -30.72
N TYR A 714 -10.26 11.01 -31.00
CA TYR A 714 -9.98 12.35 -31.53
C TYR A 714 -8.75 12.45 -32.44
N MET A 715 -8.96 12.71 -33.73
CA MET A 715 -7.95 12.80 -34.80
C MET A 715 -7.65 11.47 -35.54
N ASP A 716 -8.66 10.72 -35.99
CA ASP A 716 -8.43 9.59 -36.93
C ASP A 716 -8.43 10.08 -38.39
N MET A 717 -7.35 9.84 -39.11
CA MET A 717 -7.20 10.23 -40.52
C MET A 717 -7.52 9.08 -41.50
N ASN A 718 -8.12 7.98 -41.07
CA ASN A 718 -8.44 6.81 -41.92
C ASN A 718 -9.23 7.18 -43.18
N VAL A 719 -10.27 8.02 -43.06
CA VAL A 719 -11.06 8.48 -44.22
C VAL A 719 -10.20 9.27 -45.21
N VAL A 720 -9.41 10.22 -44.70
CA VAL A 720 -8.49 11.04 -45.49
C VAL A 720 -7.43 10.15 -46.16
N ALA A 721 -6.86 9.19 -45.43
CA ALA A 721 -5.88 8.25 -45.91
C ALA A 721 -6.44 7.33 -47.01
N LYS A 722 -7.66 6.80 -46.86
CA LYS A 722 -8.34 5.99 -47.88
C LYS A 722 -8.56 6.76 -49.18
N LYS A 723 -9.03 8.01 -49.09
CA LYS A 723 -9.16 8.89 -50.27
C LYS A 723 -7.80 9.19 -50.90
N GLY A 724 -6.77 9.39 -50.07
CA GLY A 724 -5.38 9.49 -50.53
C GLY A 724 -4.92 8.25 -51.29
N VAL A 725 -5.14 7.04 -50.75
CA VAL A 725 -4.79 5.78 -51.42
C VAL A 725 -5.56 5.61 -52.75
N ALA A 726 -6.82 6.04 -52.81
CA ALA A 726 -7.62 6.01 -54.04
C ALA A 726 -7.05 6.94 -55.14
N LEU A 727 -6.53 8.10 -54.74
CA LEU A 727 -5.95 9.13 -55.60
C LEU A 727 -4.49 8.81 -56.02
N PHE A 728 -3.66 8.26 -55.12
CA PHE A 728 -2.21 8.05 -55.36
C PHE A 728 -1.77 6.58 -55.55
N GLY A 729 -2.60 5.60 -55.17
CA GLY A 729 -2.37 4.17 -55.38
C GLY A 729 -1.47 3.46 -54.35
N LYS A 730 -1.51 2.11 -54.35
CA LYS A 730 -0.85 1.24 -53.36
C LYS A 730 0.61 0.88 -53.66
N HIS A 731 1.05 0.85 -54.93
CA HIS A 731 2.23 0.06 -55.36
C HIS A 731 3.43 0.83 -55.93
N ARG A 732 3.63 2.13 -55.64
CA ARG A 732 4.69 2.93 -56.30
C ARG A 732 5.66 3.70 -55.39
N PHE A 733 5.59 3.54 -54.07
CA PHE A 733 6.32 4.43 -53.15
C PHE A 733 7.19 3.66 -52.16
N THR A 734 8.50 3.60 -52.44
CA THR A 734 9.52 3.06 -51.52
C THR A 734 10.03 4.08 -50.50
N GLY A 735 9.49 5.31 -50.46
CA GLY A 735 9.99 6.37 -49.58
C GLY A 735 8.90 7.27 -48.98
N THR A 736 9.08 7.60 -47.70
CA THR A 736 8.22 8.49 -46.88
C THR A 736 7.80 9.77 -47.60
N TYR A 737 8.75 10.44 -48.27
CA TYR A 737 8.48 11.71 -48.97
C TYR A 737 7.34 11.59 -49.99
N LYS A 738 7.28 10.51 -50.76
CA LYS A 738 6.28 10.35 -51.82
C LYS A 738 4.88 10.07 -51.27
N LYS A 739 4.78 9.37 -50.13
CA LYS A 739 3.49 9.05 -49.48
C LYS A 739 2.80 10.30 -48.92
N VAL A 740 3.58 11.27 -48.44
CA VAL A 740 3.05 12.46 -47.75
C VAL A 740 3.04 13.73 -48.60
N LYS A 741 3.71 13.74 -49.77
CA LYS A 741 3.91 14.93 -50.59
C LYS A 741 2.59 15.66 -50.88
N ILE A 742 1.57 14.93 -51.33
CA ILE A 742 0.33 15.56 -51.76
C ILE A 742 -0.51 16.04 -50.59
N PHE A 743 -0.48 15.32 -49.47
CA PHE A 743 -1.07 15.79 -48.23
C PHE A 743 -0.40 17.10 -47.75
N ARG A 744 0.94 17.21 -47.83
CA ARG A 744 1.65 18.46 -47.54
C ARG A 744 1.26 19.59 -48.48
N THR A 745 1.24 19.35 -49.79
CA THR A 745 0.79 20.34 -50.80
C THR A 745 -0.61 20.86 -50.48
N SER A 746 -1.51 19.98 -50.04
CA SER A 746 -2.88 20.33 -49.63
C SER A 746 -2.85 21.30 -48.44
N ILE A 747 -2.15 20.94 -47.36
CA ILE A 747 -2.06 21.78 -46.16
C ILE A 747 -1.38 23.13 -46.46
N ASP A 748 -0.28 23.15 -47.22
CA ASP A 748 0.42 24.39 -47.60
C ASP A 748 -0.51 25.33 -48.39
N SER A 749 -1.27 24.79 -49.33
CA SER A 749 -2.18 25.55 -50.18
C SER A 749 -3.40 26.07 -49.40
N LEU A 750 -3.88 25.31 -48.41
CA LEU A 750 -4.91 25.76 -47.46
C LEU A 750 -4.39 26.87 -46.54
N ILE A 751 -3.13 26.80 -46.07
CA ILE A 751 -2.50 27.86 -45.28
C ILE A 751 -2.36 29.15 -46.10
N VAL A 752 -1.88 29.05 -47.35
CA VAL A 752 -1.68 30.21 -48.24
C VAL A 752 -3.00 30.88 -48.58
N SER A 753 -3.99 30.12 -49.05
CA SER A 753 -5.31 30.67 -49.41
C SER A 753 -5.99 31.34 -48.22
N LYS A 754 -5.95 30.71 -47.03
CA LYS A 754 -6.50 31.29 -45.80
C LYS A 754 -5.77 32.56 -45.35
N SER A 755 -4.45 32.61 -45.52
CA SER A 755 -3.67 33.81 -45.19
C SER A 755 -4.00 34.98 -46.12
N ASN A 756 -4.42 34.69 -47.35
CA ASN A 756 -4.87 35.66 -48.34
C ASN A 756 -6.37 36.04 -48.19
N GLY A 757 -7.06 35.56 -47.16
CA GLY A 757 -8.45 35.93 -46.88
C GLY A 757 -9.50 35.23 -47.74
N TYR A 758 -9.15 34.11 -48.38
CA TYR A 758 -10.11 33.35 -49.20
C TYR A 758 -11.22 32.76 -48.32
N SER A 759 -12.43 32.67 -48.87
CA SER A 759 -13.53 31.92 -48.26
C SER A 759 -13.20 30.42 -48.19
N ASP A 760 -13.97 29.66 -47.40
CA ASP A 760 -13.74 28.21 -47.25
C ASP A 760 -13.81 27.47 -48.60
N GLU A 761 -14.78 27.81 -49.45
CA GLU A 761 -14.98 27.20 -50.77
C GLU A 761 -13.86 27.57 -51.75
N GLU A 762 -13.40 28.83 -51.73
CA GLU A 762 -12.25 29.30 -52.52
C GLU A 762 -10.94 28.63 -52.06
N SER A 763 -10.74 28.47 -50.75
CA SER A 763 -9.59 27.77 -50.17
C SER A 763 -9.55 26.29 -50.58
N ILE A 764 -10.69 25.59 -50.55
CA ILE A 764 -10.80 24.19 -50.99
C ILE A 764 -10.48 24.08 -52.48
N SER A 765 -11.09 24.92 -53.31
CA SER A 765 -10.90 24.90 -54.77
C SER A 765 -9.46 25.20 -55.16
N PHE A 766 -8.83 26.19 -54.51
CA PHE A 766 -7.44 26.54 -54.71
C PHE A 766 -6.48 25.38 -54.36
N ALA A 767 -6.68 24.74 -53.21
CA ALA A 767 -5.87 23.60 -52.79
C ALA A 767 -6.10 22.36 -53.67
N ALA A 768 -7.33 22.10 -54.11
CA ALA A 768 -7.66 20.99 -55.02
C ALA A 768 -6.97 21.15 -56.39
N ALA A 769 -6.92 22.38 -56.93
CA ALA A 769 -6.20 22.68 -58.17
C ALA A 769 -4.68 22.43 -58.04
N ALA A 770 -4.08 22.82 -56.92
CA ALA A 770 -2.67 22.57 -56.63
C ALA A 770 -2.37 21.05 -56.52
N VAL A 771 -3.24 20.31 -55.85
CA VAL A 771 -3.16 18.85 -55.73
C VAL A 771 -3.26 18.18 -57.10
N SER A 772 -4.26 18.53 -57.91
CA SER A 772 -4.47 17.96 -59.25
C SER A 772 -3.25 18.15 -60.15
N LYS A 773 -2.62 19.34 -60.10
CA LYS A 773 -1.37 19.62 -60.81
C LYS A 773 -0.23 18.69 -60.40
N ASP A 774 -0.05 18.47 -59.08
CA ASP A 774 0.99 17.58 -58.57
C ASP A 774 0.72 16.11 -58.91
N VAL A 775 -0.55 15.65 -58.86
CA VAL A 775 -0.95 14.28 -59.25
C VAL A 775 -0.63 14.02 -60.73
N LYS A 776 -1.00 14.97 -61.61
CA LYS A 776 -0.75 14.89 -63.06
C LYS A 776 0.75 14.89 -63.36
N ARG A 777 1.54 15.72 -62.68
CA ARG A 777 3.00 15.85 -62.88
C ARG A 777 3.76 14.56 -62.56
N GLU A 778 3.43 13.92 -61.45
CA GLU A 778 4.17 12.78 -60.92
C GLU A 778 3.69 11.43 -61.50
N GLN A 779 2.70 11.45 -62.39
CA GLN A 779 2.14 10.27 -63.05
C GLN A 779 1.74 9.16 -62.06
N TYR A 780 1.20 9.54 -60.90
CA TYR A 780 0.87 8.61 -59.82
C TYR A 780 -0.24 7.59 -60.19
N SER A 781 -0.92 7.77 -61.33
CA SER A 781 -1.79 6.75 -61.93
C SER A 781 -1.84 6.82 -63.47
N PRO A 782 -1.57 5.73 -64.22
CA PRO A 782 -2.08 5.56 -65.57
C PRO A 782 -3.36 4.72 -65.50
N LYS A 783 -4.45 5.27 -64.95
CA LYS A 783 -5.76 4.61 -64.96
C LYS A 783 -6.67 5.38 -65.93
N LYS A 784 -6.92 4.79 -67.10
CA LYS A 784 -7.93 5.30 -68.05
C LYS A 784 -9.29 5.39 -67.34
N GLY A 785 -9.94 6.57 -67.38
CA GLY A 785 -11.33 6.76 -66.94
C GLY A 785 -11.56 7.28 -65.51
N LYS A 786 -10.55 7.81 -64.80
CA LYS A 786 -10.73 8.48 -63.49
C LYS A 786 -10.73 10.00 -63.62
N ASP A 787 -11.66 10.65 -62.93
CA ASP A 787 -11.75 12.11 -62.83
C ASP A 787 -10.83 12.63 -61.73
N ILE A 788 -9.58 12.93 -62.11
CA ILE A 788 -8.54 13.40 -61.18
C ILE A 788 -8.96 14.71 -60.49
N GLU A 789 -9.76 15.55 -61.15
CA GLU A 789 -10.16 16.84 -60.60
C GLU A 789 -11.20 16.66 -59.50
N ASN A 790 -12.21 15.81 -59.74
CA ASN A 790 -13.18 15.45 -58.70
C ASN A 790 -12.55 14.66 -57.54
N GLU A 791 -11.68 13.68 -57.81
CA GLU A 791 -11.00 12.94 -56.73
C GLU A 791 -10.06 13.87 -55.90
N SER A 792 -9.42 14.86 -56.54
CA SER A 792 -8.60 15.86 -55.83
C SER A 792 -9.45 16.78 -54.95
N LEU A 793 -10.62 17.20 -55.45
CA LEU A 793 -11.58 18.01 -54.70
C LEU A 793 -12.14 17.24 -53.49
N GLU A 794 -12.52 15.98 -53.68
CA GLU A 794 -13.02 15.12 -52.60
C GLU A 794 -11.97 14.84 -51.52
N PHE A 795 -10.70 14.68 -51.92
CA PHE A 795 -9.59 14.51 -50.99
C PHE A 795 -9.36 15.78 -50.16
N VAL A 796 -9.22 16.94 -50.80
CA VAL A 796 -9.01 18.22 -50.09
C VAL A 796 -10.22 18.57 -49.21
N SER A 797 -11.44 18.33 -49.67
CA SER A 797 -12.65 18.55 -48.87
C SER A 797 -12.63 17.68 -47.61
N SER A 798 -12.25 16.40 -47.72
CA SER A 798 -12.13 15.53 -46.54
C SER A 798 -11.07 16.01 -45.53
N ILE A 799 -9.99 16.65 -46.02
CA ILE A 799 -8.99 17.28 -45.14
C ILE A 799 -9.61 18.47 -44.41
N VAL A 800 -10.35 19.33 -45.11
CA VAL A 800 -10.98 20.52 -44.49
C VAL A 800 -12.07 20.11 -43.50
N ASP A 801 -12.90 19.13 -43.83
CA ASP A 801 -13.91 18.59 -42.92
C ASP A 801 -13.27 18.09 -41.63
N TYR A 802 -12.23 17.27 -41.75
CA TYR A 802 -11.44 16.78 -40.62
C TYR A 802 -10.82 17.91 -39.78
N LEU A 803 -10.27 18.95 -40.42
CA LEU A 803 -9.68 20.09 -39.73
C LEU A 803 -10.73 20.93 -39.00
N LYS A 804 -11.95 21.05 -39.53
CA LYS A 804 -13.06 21.76 -38.89
C LYS A 804 -13.60 20.98 -37.69
N GLU A 805 -13.85 19.68 -37.88
CA GLU A 805 -14.35 18.76 -36.85
C GLU A 805 -13.47 18.80 -35.59
N HIS A 806 -12.15 18.89 -35.77
CA HIS A 806 -11.20 18.91 -34.66
C HIS A 806 -10.72 20.31 -34.25
N GLU A 807 -11.43 21.37 -34.65
CA GLU A 807 -11.12 22.77 -34.34
C GLU A 807 -9.69 23.21 -34.75
N LEU A 808 -9.11 22.62 -35.78
CA LEU A 808 -7.78 22.99 -36.30
C LEU A 808 -7.84 24.00 -37.45
N TRP A 809 -9.04 24.35 -37.90
CA TRP A 809 -9.29 25.24 -39.05
C TRP A 809 -8.99 26.72 -38.78
N SER A 810 -7.70 27.05 -38.66
CA SER A 810 -7.18 28.42 -38.61
C SER A 810 -5.73 28.45 -39.05
N VAL A 811 -5.27 29.54 -39.67
CA VAL A 811 -3.88 29.69 -40.17
C VAL A 811 -2.85 29.31 -39.10
N LYS A 812 -3.01 29.83 -37.88
CA LYS A 812 -2.09 29.58 -36.76
C LYS A 812 -2.07 28.10 -36.33
N LYS A 813 -3.23 27.42 -36.28
CA LYS A 813 -3.30 26.01 -35.90
C LYS A 813 -2.77 25.11 -37.03
N LEU A 814 -3.11 25.39 -38.28
CA LEU A 814 -2.61 24.65 -39.44
C LEU A 814 -1.08 24.69 -39.52
N ALA A 815 -0.48 25.88 -39.41
CA ALA A 815 0.98 26.03 -39.40
C ALA A 815 1.63 25.30 -38.20
N LYS A 816 1.01 25.34 -37.02
CA LYS A 816 1.52 24.64 -35.82
C LYS A 816 1.46 23.12 -35.95
N TRP A 817 0.40 22.59 -36.57
CA TRP A 817 0.11 21.15 -36.59
C TRP A 817 0.46 20.45 -37.91
N GLN A 818 0.92 21.18 -38.93
CA GLN A 818 1.24 20.63 -40.25
C GLN A 818 2.12 19.36 -40.19
N ASN A 819 3.25 19.41 -39.46
CA ASN A 819 4.16 18.27 -39.35
C ASN A 819 3.52 17.07 -38.62
N PRO A 820 2.95 17.25 -37.40
CA PRO A 820 2.21 16.18 -36.73
C PRO A 820 1.08 15.56 -37.56
N LEU A 821 0.29 16.38 -38.27
CA LEU A 821 -0.78 15.93 -39.16
C LEU A 821 -0.23 15.10 -40.32
N THR A 822 0.90 15.52 -40.87
CA THR A 822 1.56 14.78 -41.96
C THR A 822 2.04 13.41 -41.50
N ASP A 823 2.68 13.34 -40.32
CA ASP A 823 3.19 12.09 -39.76
C ASP A 823 2.04 11.13 -39.40
N LEU A 824 0.93 11.67 -38.90
CA LEU A 824 -0.30 10.93 -38.63
C LEU A 824 -0.94 10.40 -39.92
N TYR A 825 -1.03 11.24 -40.97
CA TYR A 825 -1.50 10.81 -42.28
C TYR A 825 -0.63 9.69 -42.87
N GLU A 826 0.70 9.77 -42.75
CA GLU A 826 1.58 8.69 -43.22
C GLU A 826 1.30 7.36 -42.53
N PHE A 827 1.10 7.40 -41.21
CA PHE A 827 0.76 6.21 -40.42
C PHE A 827 -0.54 5.56 -40.91
N GLU A 828 -1.62 6.34 -41.04
CA GLU A 828 -2.91 5.83 -41.53
C GLU A 828 -2.84 5.40 -43.00
N TYR A 829 -2.04 6.07 -43.83
CA TYR A 829 -1.82 5.66 -45.21
C TYR A 829 -1.13 4.30 -45.29
N ILE A 830 -0.08 4.05 -44.48
CA ILE A 830 0.59 2.75 -44.43
C ILE A 830 -0.41 1.66 -44.03
N LEU A 831 -1.24 1.90 -43.01
CA LEU A 831 -2.29 0.97 -42.59
C LEU A 831 -3.33 0.70 -43.67
N ALA A 832 -3.79 1.72 -44.40
CA ALA A 832 -4.73 1.56 -45.50
C ALA A 832 -4.15 0.84 -46.74
N THR A 833 -2.82 0.77 -46.83
CA THR A 833 -2.10 0.04 -47.91
C THR A 833 -1.69 -1.38 -47.55
N LYS A 834 -1.76 -1.76 -46.27
CA LYS A 834 -1.77 -3.17 -45.85
C LYS A 834 -2.92 -3.90 -46.55
#